data_AF-A0A0Q4R2X9-F1
#
_entry.id   AF-A0A0Q4R2X9-F1
#
_cell.length_a   1.000
_cell.length_b   1.000
_cell.length_c   1.000
_cell.angle_alpha   90.00
_cell.angle_beta   90.00
_cell.angle_gamma   90.00
#
_symmetry.space_group_name_H-M   'P 1'
#
loop_
_entity.id
_entity.type
_entity.pdbx_description
1 polymer ?
#
loop_
_entity_poly.entity_id
_entity_poly.type
_entity_poly.pdbx_seq_one_letter_code
_entity_poly.pdbx_strand_id
1 'polypeptide(L)'
;MPPVGIQSFINYSGGAAQSVSLANAGNALRAVTGSLGERVSLFFTRATTIQAQNQAVRQEFANALTTQYGAAVANRVFTPAHVNQTPLSAREVRTALGQAALENHRNTALAGQPPIGAFATQKLEARETSFLRNNAGPLQANVMTGQVATQIVNAYQASGAMALDQEATRMAASAALGTAADVQATAVVNHAVANMATPNAARQPMYEAFLRTALANMAPRAMAADPRPNCPLLTQLAGKLAESLDNHIGMMMSTQIMAHPNHDALALQLAADPVALFAQNPSMLQALDTEMVAFTRNIDDMLQRAQADIAGIENTFFAGAAAGDVTGIHVTGSDPHHGGQRVMIMTFANFPNDPVVYKPRDCRVDACIAGEGGAGGVPGSVADIVNNAVGANTIPTYRYMLGGLNGDEYGFVQHLSHQAADFDCGANAALAGNYFRDMGRQAAVAYLCGVTDLHQGNFIVSGGRPHMTDLEIAFSRSVLDRTGALPSVGATGLDRALTSVDENEFRLPFMVGGGGAFVPQHNVAPSATANFVNFNGHPARLDDPIHGAAFQAEAQTGFDEVLDALAANPANGQLTTLLHNHFGGMNVRYHPITTLSQLQTLEVRKLNSDLAPDRAVAGNLTVGDVDQRYALGDVQHRFDAVARQDFAIGDVAYFTRQLGNAQDVFHHDRNGAAVVPDVGHVFGYDGLGDALARIADIHNNPATVLAMKASMANLVG
;
A
#
# COMPACT_ATOMS: atom_id res chain seq x y z
N MET A 1 16.38 26.55 -20.12
CA MET A 1 14.90 26.57 -20.07
C MET A 1 14.46 27.70 -19.13
N PRO A 2 13.42 28.49 -19.43
CA PRO A 2 12.82 29.38 -18.42
C PRO A 2 11.90 28.56 -17.49
N PRO A 3 11.70 28.97 -16.23
CA PRO A 3 10.96 28.19 -15.25
C PRO A 3 9.45 28.20 -15.56
N VAL A 4 8.85 27.01 -15.57
CA VAL A 4 7.40 26.81 -15.61
C VAL A 4 6.86 27.13 -14.21
N GLY A 5 6.18 28.27 -14.08
CA GLY A 5 5.58 28.71 -12.82
C GLY A 5 4.31 27.92 -12.52
N ILE A 6 4.29 27.25 -11.36
CA ILE A 6 3.07 26.75 -10.73
C ILE A 6 2.36 27.94 -10.08
N GLN A 7 1.15 28.26 -10.56
CA GLN A 7 0.27 29.22 -9.87
C GLN A 7 -0.38 28.55 -8.66
N SER A 8 0.00 28.99 -7.45
CA SER A 8 -0.67 28.62 -6.21
C SER A 8 -2.07 29.24 -6.14
N PHE A 9 -3.07 28.41 -5.87
CA PHE A 9 -4.43 28.88 -5.55
C PHE A 9 -4.51 29.36 -4.08
N ILE A 10 -4.81 30.66 -3.94
CA ILE A 10 -5.57 31.34 -2.87
C ILE A 10 -4.88 31.60 -1.51
N ASN A 11 -4.56 32.89 -1.31
CA ASN A 11 -4.44 33.56 -0.02
C ASN A 11 -5.83 33.87 0.56
N TYR A 12 -6.06 33.54 1.84
CA TYR A 12 -7.05 34.25 2.68
C TYR A 12 -6.46 34.47 4.09
N SER A 13 -6.24 35.74 4.41
CA SER A 13 -5.77 36.22 5.70
C SER A 13 -6.94 36.71 6.56
N GLY A 14 -6.95 36.33 7.85
CA GLY A 14 -7.41 37.22 8.93
C GLY A 14 -8.62 36.78 9.76
N GLY A 15 -8.36 36.30 10.98
CA GLY A 15 -9.36 36.19 12.05
C GLY A 15 -8.72 35.77 13.38
N ALA A 16 -8.62 36.70 14.33
CA ALA A 16 -7.97 36.51 15.63
C ALA A 16 -8.75 35.56 16.57
N ALA A 17 -8.02 34.70 17.28
CA ALA A 17 -8.58 33.80 18.29
C ALA A 17 -8.94 34.56 19.59
N GLN A 18 -10.17 34.38 20.08
CA GLN A 18 -10.57 34.79 21.43
C GLN A 18 -10.27 33.67 22.44
N SER A 19 -9.67 34.03 23.59
CA SER A 19 -9.46 33.13 24.72
C SER A 19 -10.73 33.04 25.58
N VAL A 20 -11.15 31.81 25.92
CA VAL A 20 -12.29 31.53 26.81
C VAL A 20 -11.78 31.18 28.21
N SER A 21 -12.27 31.87 29.24
CA SER A 21 -11.89 31.62 30.65
C SER A 21 -12.80 30.60 31.35
N LEU A 22 -12.23 29.94 32.37
CA LEU A 22 -12.80 28.83 33.16
C LEU A 22 -14.16 29.11 33.85
N ALA A 23 -14.60 30.36 33.95
CA ALA A 23 -15.89 30.69 34.58
C ALA A 23 -17.10 30.26 33.73
N ASN A 24 -16.95 30.07 32.42
CA ASN A 24 -18.05 29.71 31.51
C ASN A 24 -18.36 28.21 31.47
N ALA A 25 -17.48 27.34 31.99
CA ALA A 25 -17.67 25.89 31.98
C ALA A 25 -18.78 25.41 32.94
N GLY A 26 -19.00 26.10 34.06
CA GLY A 26 -20.00 25.72 35.07
C GLY A 26 -21.45 25.98 34.66
N ASN A 27 -21.68 26.90 33.72
CA ASN A 27 -23.03 27.19 33.23
C ASN A 27 -23.42 26.34 32.02
N ALA A 28 -22.45 25.82 31.25
CA ALA A 28 -22.71 24.88 30.16
C ALA A 28 -23.24 23.51 30.65
N LEU A 29 -22.87 23.07 31.86
CA LEU A 29 -23.33 21.80 32.45
C LEU A 29 -24.79 21.85 32.94
N ARG A 30 -25.31 23.02 33.31
CA ARG A 30 -26.71 23.18 33.74
C ARG A 30 -27.71 23.28 32.57
N ALA A 31 -27.22 23.45 31.35
CA ALA A 31 -28.05 23.64 30.16
C ALA A 31 -28.29 22.35 29.33
N VAL A 32 -27.80 21.19 29.78
CA VAL A 32 -27.91 19.94 29.00
C VAL A 32 -29.28 19.28 29.22
N THR A 33 -30.24 19.60 28.35
CA THR A 33 -31.50 18.87 28.18
C THR A 33 -31.30 17.68 27.22
N GLY A 34 -30.46 16.72 27.60
CA GLY A 34 -30.14 15.53 26.81
C GLY A 34 -30.65 14.23 27.43
N SER A 35 -30.80 13.20 26.59
CA SER A 35 -31.18 11.83 26.96
C SER A 35 -30.14 11.20 27.91
N LEU A 36 -30.55 10.16 28.67
CA LEU A 36 -29.67 9.48 29.64
C LEU A 36 -28.38 8.95 28.97
N GLY A 37 -28.47 8.51 27.71
CA GLY A 37 -27.31 8.03 26.93
C GLY A 37 -26.26 9.10 26.67
N GLU A 38 -26.68 10.35 26.40
CA GLU A 38 -25.76 11.47 26.15
C GLU A 38 -25.02 11.88 27.43
N ARG A 39 -25.69 11.80 28.59
CA ARG A 39 -25.07 12.08 29.89
C ARG A 39 -24.08 10.98 30.30
N VAL A 40 -24.38 9.73 29.96
CA VAL A 40 -23.48 8.58 30.18
C VAL A 40 -22.24 8.65 29.27
N SER A 41 -22.38 9.13 28.04
CA SER A 41 -21.22 9.31 27.15
C SER A 41 -20.28 10.41 27.68
N LEU A 42 -20.83 11.54 28.14
CA LEU A 42 -20.05 12.63 28.75
C LEU A 42 -19.30 12.20 30.03
N PHE A 43 -19.84 11.22 30.77
CA PHE A 43 -19.25 10.66 31.98
C PHE A 43 -17.91 9.93 31.73
N PHE A 44 -17.70 9.39 30.53
CA PHE A 44 -16.50 8.59 30.23
C PHE A 44 -15.40 9.36 29.46
N THR A 45 -15.68 10.54 28.90
CA THR A 45 -14.73 11.19 27.96
C THR A 45 -13.71 12.14 28.59
N ARG A 46 -13.75 12.45 29.90
CA ARG A 46 -12.75 13.36 30.50
C ARG A 46 -12.34 12.95 31.91
N ALA A 47 -11.09 12.52 32.08
CA ALA A 47 -10.47 12.29 33.38
C ALA A 47 -9.15 13.05 33.50
N THR A 48 -9.18 14.16 34.24
CA THR A 48 -8.24 14.63 35.28
C THR A 48 -8.72 16.04 35.64
N THR A 49 -9.44 16.29 36.75
CA THR A 49 -8.94 16.36 38.14
C THR A 49 -10.13 16.50 39.13
N ILE A 50 -9.94 16.01 40.37
CA ILE A 50 -10.65 16.29 41.65
C ILE A 50 -11.79 15.32 42.07
N GLN A 51 -11.43 14.44 43.01
CA GLN A 51 -12.23 13.44 43.73
C GLN A 51 -13.56 13.93 44.33
N ALA A 52 -13.68 15.22 44.68
CA ALA A 52 -14.92 15.78 45.27
C ALA A 52 -16.04 15.95 44.24
N GLN A 53 -15.72 16.24 42.97
CA GLN A 53 -16.73 16.32 41.90
C GLN A 53 -17.29 14.92 41.57
N ASN A 54 -16.46 13.88 41.71
CA ASN A 54 -16.87 12.50 41.46
C ASN A 54 -17.90 11.96 42.48
N GLN A 55 -18.01 12.54 43.69
CA GLN A 55 -18.99 12.06 44.67
C GLN A 55 -20.37 12.69 44.43
N ALA A 56 -20.42 13.99 44.17
CA ALA A 56 -21.67 14.69 43.84
C ALA A 56 -22.31 14.14 42.56
N VAL A 57 -21.50 13.91 41.52
CA VAL A 57 -21.97 13.34 40.24
C VAL A 57 -22.43 11.88 40.39
N ARG A 58 -21.74 11.06 41.21
CA ARG A 58 -22.17 9.68 41.50
C ARG A 58 -23.50 9.65 42.26
N GLN A 59 -23.70 10.57 43.21
CA GLN A 59 -24.96 10.68 43.92
C GLN A 59 -26.10 11.12 43.00
N GLU A 60 -25.84 12.05 42.09
CA GLU A 60 -26.83 12.53 41.11
C GLU A 60 -27.24 11.43 40.13
N PHE A 61 -26.29 10.61 39.68
CA PHE A 61 -26.56 9.47 38.80
C PHE A 61 -27.30 8.32 39.53
N ALA A 62 -26.95 8.03 40.79
CA ALA A 62 -27.70 7.08 41.62
C ALA A 62 -29.15 7.54 41.87
N ASN A 63 -29.37 8.85 42.06
CA ASN A 63 -30.70 9.44 42.20
C ASN A 63 -31.51 9.35 40.90
N ALA A 64 -30.87 9.58 39.74
CA ALA A 64 -31.50 9.43 38.43
C ALA A 64 -31.94 7.98 38.16
N LEU A 65 -31.07 7.00 38.44
CA LEU A 65 -31.41 5.58 38.34
C LEU A 65 -32.53 5.17 39.30
N THR A 66 -32.51 5.69 40.52
CA THR A 66 -33.58 5.44 41.51
C THR A 66 -34.91 6.00 41.04
N THR A 67 -34.91 7.19 40.45
CA THR A 67 -36.12 7.85 39.94
C THR A 67 -36.71 7.11 38.73
N GLN A 68 -35.85 6.62 37.83
CA GLN A 68 -36.29 6.00 36.59
C GLN A 68 -36.59 4.50 36.70
N TYR A 69 -35.89 3.79 37.59
CA TYR A 69 -35.94 2.32 37.67
C TYR A 69 -36.16 1.79 39.10
N GLY A 70 -36.34 2.66 40.10
CA GLY A 70 -36.56 2.30 41.50
C GLY A 70 -35.27 2.02 42.28
N ALA A 71 -35.36 2.16 43.61
CA ALA A 71 -34.20 2.07 44.52
C ALA A 71 -33.49 0.71 44.48
N ALA A 72 -34.22 -0.38 44.20
CA ALA A 72 -33.64 -1.72 44.08
C ALA A 72 -32.65 -1.84 42.91
N VAL A 73 -32.93 -1.20 41.77
CA VAL A 73 -32.05 -1.21 40.60
C VAL A 73 -30.84 -0.30 40.85
N ALA A 74 -31.06 0.89 41.40
CA ALA A 74 -29.99 1.82 41.73
C ALA A 74 -28.99 1.24 42.75
N ASN A 75 -29.48 0.54 43.79
CA ASN A 75 -28.63 -0.07 44.82
C ASN A 75 -27.83 -1.28 44.33
N ARG A 76 -28.21 -1.90 43.20
CA ARG A 76 -27.42 -2.96 42.55
C ARG A 76 -26.28 -2.39 41.73
N VAL A 77 -26.44 -1.19 41.17
CA VAL A 77 -25.39 -0.49 40.41
C VAL A 77 -24.45 0.25 41.35
N PHE A 78 -24.98 0.91 42.38
CA PHE A 78 -24.21 1.62 43.41
C PHE A 78 -24.61 1.10 44.79
N THR A 79 -23.79 0.22 45.38
CA THR A 79 -23.94 -0.06 46.81
C THR A 79 -23.54 1.21 47.58
N PRO A 80 -24.04 1.44 48.82
CA PRO A 80 -23.61 2.57 49.64
C PRO A 80 -22.09 2.62 49.86
N ALA A 81 -21.39 1.48 49.74
CA ALA A 81 -19.93 1.40 49.76
C ALA A 81 -19.27 1.81 48.43
N HIS A 82 -19.88 1.54 47.27
CA HIS A 82 -19.37 1.90 45.94
C HIS A 82 -19.43 3.41 45.63
N VAL A 83 -20.33 4.15 46.27
CA VAL A 83 -20.37 5.62 46.14
C VAL A 83 -19.08 6.24 46.69
N ASN A 84 -18.41 5.59 47.64
CA ASN A 84 -17.35 6.21 48.42
C ASN A 84 -15.90 5.76 48.13
N GLN A 85 -15.59 4.62 47.49
CA GLN A 85 -14.18 4.16 47.47
C GLN A 85 -13.59 3.53 46.20
N THR A 86 -14.33 3.15 45.13
CA THR A 86 -13.69 2.56 43.93
C THR A 86 -14.48 2.85 42.63
N PRO A 87 -13.81 3.16 41.49
CA PRO A 87 -14.51 3.30 40.20
C PRO A 87 -14.93 1.93 39.64
N LEU A 88 -16.17 1.84 39.17
CA LEU A 88 -16.68 0.68 38.42
C LEU A 88 -16.20 0.74 36.97
N SER A 89 -15.85 -0.41 36.40
CA SER A 89 -15.53 -0.54 34.99
C SER A 89 -16.79 -0.47 34.12
N ALA A 90 -16.65 -0.01 32.88
CA ALA A 90 -17.74 0.04 31.89
C ALA A 90 -18.34 -1.35 31.57
N ARG A 91 -17.64 -2.44 31.92
CA ARG A 91 -18.11 -3.83 31.79
C ARG A 91 -19.08 -4.21 32.91
N GLU A 92 -18.81 -3.79 34.13
CA GLU A 92 -19.65 -4.07 35.30
C GLU A 92 -21.00 -3.34 35.21
N VAL A 93 -21.00 -2.09 34.76
CA VAL A 93 -22.22 -1.29 34.54
C VAL A 93 -23.10 -1.90 33.44
N ARG A 94 -22.50 -2.35 32.33
CA ARG A 94 -23.23 -3.01 31.22
C ARG A 94 -23.86 -4.33 31.64
N THR A 95 -23.15 -5.11 32.46
CA THR A 95 -23.65 -6.40 32.97
C THR A 95 -24.85 -6.19 33.90
N ALA A 96 -24.80 -5.20 34.78
CA ALA A 96 -25.90 -4.86 35.68
C ALA A 96 -27.15 -4.33 34.96
N LEU A 97 -26.97 -3.53 33.90
CA LEU A 97 -28.06 -3.00 33.09
C LEU A 97 -28.72 -4.05 32.18
N GLY A 98 -27.93 -4.98 31.65
CA GLY A 98 -28.42 -6.04 30.74
C GLY A 98 -29.41 -7.00 31.40
N GLN A 99 -29.15 -7.42 32.66
CA GLN A 99 -30.08 -8.30 33.38
C GLN A 99 -31.38 -7.61 33.78
N ALA A 100 -31.33 -6.32 34.18
CA ALA A 100 -32.52 -5.57 34.59
C ALA A 100 -33.44 -5.22 33.40
N ALA A 101 -32.87 -4.94 32.22
CA ALA A 101 -33.63 -4.65 31.00
C ALA A 101 -34.39 -5.88 30.47
N LEU A 102 -33.78 -7.07 30.57
CA LEU A 102 -34.39 -8.33 30.12
C LEU A 102 -35.61 -8.75 30.97
N GLU A 103 -35.57 -8.54 32.29
CA GLU A 103 -36.71 -8.85 33.17
C GLU A 103 -37.89 -7.89 32.96
N ASN A 104 -37.63 -6.62 32.67
CA ASN A 104 -38.68 -5.62 32.44
C ASN A 104 -39.35 -5.81 31.07
N HIS A 105 -38.58 -6.20 30.04
CA HIS A 105 -39.12 -6.47 28.71
C HIS A 105 -39.96 -7.76 28.68
N ARG A 106 -39.53 -8.80 29.40
CA ARG A 106 -40.28 -10.06 29.54
C ARG A 106 -41.64 -9.87 30.22
N ASN A 107 -41.74 -9.02 31.24
CA ASN A 107 -43.00 -8.76 31.96
C ASN A 107 -43.95 -7.86 31.18
N THR A 108 -43.43 -7.01 30.28
CA THR A 108 -44.24 -6.12 29.43
C THR A 108 -44.78 -6.86 28.19
N ALA A 109 -44.03 -7.82 27.65
CA ALA A 109 -44.42 -8.60 26.46
C ALA A 109 -45.55 -9.63 26.72
N LEU A 110 -45.80 -9.99 27.98
CA LEU A 110 -46.79 -11.01 28.37
C LEU A 110 -48.14 -10.45 28.84
N ALA A 111 -48.30 -9.13 28.91
CA ALA A 111 -49.54 -8.48 29.30
C ALA A 111 -50.27 -7.89 28.08
N GLY A 112 -51.23 -8.64 27.51
CA GLY A 112 -52.37 -8.03 26.82
C GLY A 112 -52.51 -8.20 25.30
N GLN A 113 -52.30 -9.38 24.72
CA GLN A 113 -52.63 -9.64 23.30
C GLN A 113 -53.81 -10.65 23.16
N PRO A 114 -54.95 -10.26 22.54
CA PRO A 114 -55.95 -11.16 21.99
C PRO A 114 -55.60 -11.61 20.55
N PRO A 115 -56.27 -12.65 19.98
CA PRO A 115 -55.79 -13.35 18.79
C PRO A 115 -56.04 -12.59 17.48
N ILE A 116 -55.07 -12.73 16.57
CA ILE A 116 -54.94 -12.05 15.28
C ILE A 116 -56.00 -12.54 14.29
N GLY A 117 -56.84 -11.62 13.81
CA GLY A 117 -57.73 -11.82 12.66
C GLY A 117 -57.61 -10.65 11.67
N ALA A 118 -57.14 -10.99 10.46
CA ALA A 118 -57.35 -10.32 9.17
C ALA A 118 -57.31 -8.78 9.10
N PHE A 119 -56.12 -8.21 8.85
CA PHE A 119 -56.01 -6.88 8.21
C PHE A 119 -54.68 -6.71 7.45
N ALA A 120 -54.40 -7.60 6.50
CA ALA A 120 -53.21 -7.54 5.66
C ALA A 120 -53.50 -7.94 4.21
N THR A 121 -54.36 -7.18 3.50
CA THR A 121 -54.49 -7.31 2.04
C THR A 121 -55.03 -6.04 1.34
N GLN A 122 -54.66 -4.81 1.77
CA GLN A 122 -55.14 -3.63 1.03
C GLN A 122 -54.34 -2.32 1.19
N LYS A 123 -53.00 -2.37 1.24
CA LYS A 123 -52.22 -1.13 1.26
C LYS A 123 -50.85 -1.20 0.55
N LEU A 124 -50.80 -1.95 -0.55
CA LEU A 124 -49.60 -2.03 -1.41
C LEU A 124 -49.84 -1.64 -2.89
N GLU A 125 -51.05 -1.23 -3.30
CA GLU A 125 -51.35 -0.92 -4.71
C GLU A 125 -51.60 0.56 -5.03
N ALA A 126 -51.28 1.51 -4.13
CA ALA A 126 -51.62 2.93 -4.33
C ALA A 126 -50.43 3.90 -4.32
N ARG A 127 -49.19 3.46 -4.58
CA ARG A 127 -48.01 4.33 -4.53
C ARG A 127 -47.04 4.27 -5.70
N GLU A 128 -47.46 3.74 -6.85
CA GLU A 128 -46.62 3.69 -8.06
C GLU A 128 -47.00 4.67 -9.18
N THR A 129 -48.06 5.49 -9.03
CA THR A 129 -48.57 6.30 -10.17
C THR A 129 -48.40 7.82 -10.02
N SER A 130 -47.43 8.32 -9.24
CA SER A 130 -47.29 9.78 -9.03
C SER A 130 -45.89 10.39 -9.22
N PHE A 131 -44.90 9.68 -9.77
CA PHE A 131 -43.54 10.26 -9.90
C PHE A 131 -43.05 10.51 -11.34
N LEU A 132 -43.88 10.26 -12.38
CA LEU A 132 -43.47 10.40 -13.79
C LEU A 132 -44.20 11.49 -14.59
N ARG A 133 -44.67 12.57 -13.95
CA ARG A 133 -45.13 13.75 -14.69
C ARG A 133 -44.72 15.02 -13.96
N ASN A 134 -43.68 15.69 -14.47
CA ASN A 134 -43.53 17.14 -14.63
C ASN A 134 -42.08 17.57 -14.40
N ASN A 135 -41.32 17.74 -15.49
CA ASN A 135 -40.60 18.98 -15.84
C ASN A 135 -39.52 18.66 -16.90
N ALA A 136 -39.89 18.84 -18.17
CA ALA A 136 -38.94 18.97 -19.27
C ALA A 136 -38.83 20.46 -19.63
N GLY A 137 -37.60 20.98 -19.63
CA GLY A 137 -37.22 22.22 -20.32
C GLY A 137 -36.16 21.90 -21.37
N PRO A 138 -36.16 22.52 -22.56
CA PRO A 138 -35.41 22.05 -23.71
C PRO A 138 -34.04 22.73 -23.80
N LEU A 139 -32.95 21.96 -23.91
CA LEU A 139 -31.70 22.43 -24.51
C LEU A 139 -30.84 21.26 -25.02
N GLN A 140 -30.89 21.12 -26.35
CA GLN A 140 -29.87 20.67 -27.30
C GLN A 140 -29.15 19.33 -27.06
N ALA A 141 -29.64 18.35 -27.83
CA ALA A 141 -29.01 17.07 -28.12
C ALA A 141 -27.80 17.21 -29.05
N ASN A 142 -26.68 16.66 -28.60
CA ASN A 142 -25.86 15.73 -29.37
C ASN A 142 -24.95 15.04 -28.38
N VAL A 143 -25.28 13.79 -28.00
CA VAL A 143 -24.40 12.70 -27.54
C VAL A 143 -25.30 11.58 -26.98
N MET A 144 -25.18 10.40 -27.59
CA MET A 144 -25.73 9.08 -27.21
C MET A 144 -27.24 8.98 -26.93
N THR A 145 -27.93 8.23 -27.79
CA THR A 145 -29.34 7.89 -27.63
C THR A 145 -29.58 7.26 -26.25
N GLY A 146 -30.66 7.66 -25.57
CA GLY A 146 -31.01 7.18 -24.22
C GLY A 146 -31.09 5.66 -24.08
N GLN A 147 -31.25 4.93 -25.20
CA GLN A 147 -31.16 3.47 -25.21
C GLN A 147 -29.80 2.92 -24.77
N VAL A 148 -28.68 3.56 -25.14
CA VAL A 148 -27.35 3.07 -24.77
C VAL A 148 -27.09 3.31 -23.27
N ALA A 149 -27.47 4.48 -22.75
CA ALA A 149 -27.37 4.77 -21.32
C ALA A 149 -28.25 3.82 -20.48
N THR A 150 -29.48 3.54 -20.93
CA THR A 150 -30.35 2.55 -20.29
C THR A 150 -29.79 1.13 -20.39
N GLN A 151 -29.17 0.76 -21.51
CA GLN A 151 -28.52 -0.55 -21.66
C GLN A 151 -27.31 -0.70 -20.73
N ILE A 152 -26.49 0.35 -20.55
CA ILE A 152 -25.35 0.34 -19.64
C ILE A 152 -25.83 0.24 -18.19
N VAL A 153 -26.82 1.05 -17.78
CA VAL A 153 -27.40 0.98 -16.42
C VAL A 153 -28.03 -0.40 -16.16
N ASN A 154 -28.77 -0.95 -17.12
CA ASN A 154 -29.36 -2.28 -16.99
C ASN A 154 -28.30 -3.38 -16.94
N ALA A 155 -27.22 -3.27 -17.71
CA ALA A 155 -26.11 -4.21 -17.66
C ALA A 155 -25.37 -4.14 -16.32
N TYR A 156 -25.21 -2.94 -15.75
CA TYR A 156 -24.57 -2.73 -14.44
C TYR A 156 -25.45 -3.18 -13.27
N GLN A 157 -26.76 -2.95 -13.36
CA GLN A 157 -27.73 -3.46 -12.38
C GLN A 157 -27.86 -4.97 -12.48
N ALA A 158 -27.82 -5.54 -13.69
CA ALA A 158 -27.82 -6.98 -13.91
C ALA A 158 -26.53 -7.62 -13.40
N SER A 159 -25.35 -7.00 -13.59
CA SER A 159 -24.10 -7.50 -13.04
C SER A 159 -24.04 -7.37 -11.52
N GLY A 160 -24.53 -6.27 -10.94
CA GLY A 160 -24.64 -6.10 -9.49
C GLY A 160 -25.64 -7.06 -8.85
N ALA A 161 -26.80 -7.27 -9.48
CA ALA A 161 -27.79 -8.25 -9.04
C ALA A 161 -27.26 -9.68 -9.22
N MET A 162 -26.55 -9.97 -10.31
CA MET A 162 -25.88 -11.26 -10.49
C MET A 162 -24.76 -11.49 -9.49
N ALA A 163 -24.00 -10.46 -9.10
CA ALA A 163 -22.96 -10.57 -8.07
C ALA A 163 -23.60 -10.86 -6.70
N LEU A 164 -24.69 -10.14 -6.36
CA LEU A 164 -25.47 -10.40 -5.15
C LEU A 164 -26.15 -11.77 -5.17
N ASP A 165 -26.64 -12.24 -6.31
CA ASP A 165 -27.31 -13.53 -6.46
C ASP A 165 -26.31 -14.69 -6.53
N GLN A 166 -25.13 -14.49 -7.13
CA GLN A 166 -24.00 -15.42 -7.06
C GLN A 166 -23.47 -15.53 -5.63
N GLU A 167 -23.40 -14.42 -4.88
CA GLU A 167 -23.02 -14.42 -3.48
C GLU A 167 -24.11 -15.11 -2.63
N ALA A 168 -25.38 -14.78 -2.83
CA ALA A 168 -26.50 -15.45 -2.16
C ALA A 168 -26.54 -16.96 -2.48
N THR A 169 -26.24 -17.34 -3.72
CA THR A 169 -26.12 -18.75 -4.14
C THR A 169 -24.91 -19.43 -3.52
N ARG A 170 -23.75 -18.75 -3.41
CA ARG A 170 -22.56 -19.26 -2.69
C ARG A 170 -22.85 -19.44 -1.20
N MET A 171 -23.53 -18.48 -0.57
CA MET A 171 -23.97 -18.54 0.83
C MET A 171 -25.03 -19.62 1.06
N ALA A 172 -25.94 -19.85 0.11
CA ALA A 172 -26.92 -20.94 0.18
C ALA A 172 -26.26 -22.31 -0.02
N ALA A 173 -25.21 -22.41 -0.86
CA ALA A 173 -24.43 -23.62 -1.04
C ALA A 173 -23.59 -23.97 0.20
N SER A 174 -23.09 -22.98 0.96
CA SER A 174 -22.35 -23.22 2.21
C SER A 174 -23.26 -23.65 3.38
N ALA A 175 -24.57 -23.38 3.30
CA ALA A 175 -25.54 -23.76 4.32
C ALA A 175 -25.94 -25.25 4.29
N ALA A 176 -25.54 -26.01 3.26
CA ALA A 176 -25.79 -27.45 3.18
C ALA A 176 -24.74 -28.23 3.99
N LEU A 177 -24.98 -28.40 5.31
CA LEU A 177 -24.21 -29.24 6.25
C LEU A 177 -22.71 -29.36 5.89
N GLY A 178 -21.99 -28.26 6.09
CA GLY A 178 -20.54 -28.20 5.90
C GLY A 178 -19.83 -29.34 6.64
N THR A 179 -18.77 -29.83 6.02
CA THR A 179 -17.84 -30.78 6.62
C THR A 179 -17.29 -30.26 7.95
N ALA A 180 -16.68 -31.11 8.78
CA ALA A 180 -15.99 -30.65 10.00
C ALA A 180 -14.94 -29.56 9.72
N ALA A 181 -14.33 -29.59 8.52
CA ALA A 181 -13.41 -28.55 8.05
C ALA A 181 -14.11 -27.20 7.85
N ASP A 182 -15.32 -27.18 7.30
CA ASP A 182 -16.09 -25.95 7.08
C ASP A 182 -16.54 -25.31 8.41
N VAL A 183 -16.90 -26.14 9.40
CA VAL A 183 -17.23 -25.68 10.76
C VAL A 183 -16.01 -25.03 11.42
N GLN A 184 -14.84 -25.67 11.29
CA GLN A 184 -13.60 -25.14 11.84
C GLN A 184 -13.18 -23.84 11.13
N ALA A 185 -13.23 -23.79 9.80
CA ALA A 185 -12.95 -22.58 9.03
C ALA A 185 -13.86 -21.42 9.44
N THR A 186 -15.17 -21.69 9.58
CA THR A 186 -16.14 -20.69 10.05
C THR A 186 -15.81 -20.17 11.46
N ALA A 187 -15.40 -21.06 12.38
CA ALA A 187 -14.99 -20.68 13.73
C ALA A 187 -13.73 -19.80 13.71
N VAL A 188 -12.75 -20.14 12.88
CA VAL A 188 -11.51 -19.38 12.71
C VAL A 188 -11.78 -18.00 12.08
N VAL A 189 -12.65 -17.91 11.06
CA VAL A 189 -13.08 -16.62 10.47
C VAL A 189 -13.76 -15.75 11.52
N ASN A 190 -14.68 -16.30 12.30
CA ASN A 190 -15.35 -15.56 13.37
C ASN A 190 -14.36 -15.07 14.43
N HIS A 191 -13.36 -15.89 14.77
CA HIS A 191 -12.29 -15.48 15.66
C HIS A 191 -11.46 -14.33 15.07
N ALA A 192 -11.05 -14.45 13.80
CA ALA A 192 -10.26 -13.43 13.12
C ALA A 192 -10.98 -12.07 13.07
N VAL A 193 -12.26 -12.04 12.67
CA VAL A 193 -13.05 -10.79 12.62
C VAL A 193 -13.25 -10.19 14.03
N ALA A 194 -13.38 -11.03 15.06
CA ALA A 194 -13.57 -10.54 16.43
C ALA A 194 -12.29 -9.99 17.08
N ASN A 195 -11.10 -10.39 16.59
CA ASN A 195 -9.82 -10.08 17.21
C ASN A 195 -8.84 -9.30 16.31
N MET A 196 -9.23 -9.00 15.06
CA MET A 196 -8.42 -8.17 14.18
C MET A 196 -8.23 -6.76 14.72
N ALA A 197 -7.15 -6.11 14.33
CA ALA A 197 -6.99 -4.68 14.53
C ALA A 197 -7.91 -3.93 13.56
N THR A 198 -9.02 -3.39 14.06
CA THR A 198 -9.93 -2.55 13.25
C THR A 198 -9.40 -1.12 13.18
N PRO A 199 -9.20 -0.53 11.99
CA PRO A 199 -8.75 0.86 11.85
C PRO A 199 -9.77 1.85 12.43
N ASN A 200 -11.06 1.65 12.13
CA ASN A 200 -12.17 2.43 12.68
C ASN A 200 -13.43 1.56 12.89
N ALA A 201 -13.82 1.38 14.15
CA ALA A 201 -14.98 0.56 14.51
C ALA A 201 -16.33 1.11 14.00
N ALA A 202 -16.45 2.43 13.78
CA ALA A 202 -17.66 3.04 13.22
C ALA A 202 -17.82 2.76 11.72
N ARG A 203 -16.72 2.49 11.01
CA ARG A 203 -16.74 2.16 9.58
C ARG A 203 -16.81 0.67 9.27
N GLN A 204 -16.39 -0.18 10.20
CA GLN A 204 -16.39 -1.64 10.03
C GLN A 204 -17.69 -2.23 9.46
N PRO A 205 -18.90 -1.84 9.91
CA PRO A 205 -20.12 -2.43 9.37
C PRO A 205 -20.31 -2.23 7.86
N MET A 206 -19.67 -1.23 7.26
CA MET A 206 -19.76 -0.97 5.83
C MET A 206 -18.93 -1.97 4.98
N TYR A 207 -17.86 -2.55 5.53
CA TYR A 207 -17.01 -3.50 4.78
C TYR A 207 -16.97 -4.92 5.38
N GLU A 208 -17.63 -5.18 6.52
CA GLU A 208 -17.55 -6.47 7.22
C GLU A 208 -17.98 -7.65 6.35
N ALA A 209 -18.95 -7.48 5.45
CA ALA A 209 -19.38 -8.54 4.54
C ALA A 209 -18.25 -8.96 3.59
N PHE A 210 -17.59 -8.00 2.92
CA PHE A 210 -16.44 -8.25 2.03
C PHE A 210 -15.30 -8.92 2.78
N LEU A 211 -14.98 -8.39 3.97
CA LEU A 211 -13.96 -8.96 4.83
C LEU A 211 -14.26 -10.43 5.16
N ARG A 212 -15.48 -10.76 5.59
CA ARG A 212 -15.87 -12.14 5.93
C ARG A 212 -15.79 -13.07 4.73
N THR A 213 -16.23 -12.62 3.56
CA THR A 213 -16.16 -13.41 2.32
C THR A 213 -14.71 -13.70 1.94
N ALA A 214 -13.82 -12.70 1.96
CA ALA A 214 -12.38 -12.91 1.72
C ALA A 214 -11.75 -13.87 2.73
N LEU A 215 -12.00 -13.68 4.03
CA LEU A 215 -11.45 -14.52 5.08
C LEU A 215 -11.92 -15.98 4.97
N ALA A 216 -13.18 -16.19 4.60
CA ALA A 216 -13.71 -17.54 4.37
C ALA A 216 -12.98 -18.24 3.22
N ASN A 217 -12.66 -17.52 2.15
CA ASN A 217 -11.93 -18.06 1.01
C ASN A 217 -10.46 -18.38 1.36
N MET A 218 -9.79 -17.51 2.14
CA MET A 218 -8.40 -17.72 2.55
C MET A 218 -8.24 -18.74 3.68
N ALA A 219 -9.27 -18.99 4.49
CA ALA A 219 -9.17 -19.78 5.72
C ALA A 219 -8.56 -21.18 5.52
N PRO A 220 -8.93 -21.99 4.51
CA PRO A 220 -8.34 -23.32 4.33
C PRO A 220 -6.82 -23.27 4.10
N ARG A 221 -6.34 -22.32 3.29
CA ARG A 221 -4.90 -22.15 3.01
C ARG A 221 -4.16 -21.57 4.21
N ALA A 222 -4.72 -20.56 4.87
CA ALA A 222 -4.13 -19.97 6.07
C ALA A 222 -4.02 -20.99 7.21
N MET A 223 -5.03 -21.83 7.42
CA MET A 223 -5.00 -22.88 8.45
C MET A 223 -4.02 -24.01 8.13
N ALA A 224 -3.78 -24.30 6.84
CA ALA A 224 -2.76 -25.25 6.43
C ALA A 224 -1.34 -24.67 6.65
N ALA A 225 -1.16 -23.38 6.39
CA ALA A 225 0.10 -22.67 6.57
C ALA A 225 0.41 -22.35 8.04
N ASP A 226 -0.62 -22.12 8.86
CA ASP A 226 -0.56 -21.84 10.29
C ASP A 226 -1.59 -22.70 11.05
N PRO A 227 -1.21 -23.91 11.48
CA PRO A 227 -2.11 -24.86 12.15
C PRO A 227 -2.36 -24.52 13.63
N ARG A 228 -1.83 -23.39 14.15
CA ARG A 228 -2.02 -23.00 15.55
C ARG A 228 -3.51 -22.74 15.85
N PRO A 229 -3.97 -22.95 17.11
CA PRO A 229 -5.35 -22.69 17.49
C PRO A 229 -5.81 -21.28 17.10
N ASN A 230 -6.99 -21.22 16.47
CA ASN A 230 -7.60 -19.99 15.94
C ASN A 230 -6.85 -19.30 14.78
N CYS A 231 -5.81 -19.93 14.20
CA CYS A 231 -5.02 -19.42 13.08
C CYS A 231 -4.65 -17.92 13.23
N PRO A 232 -3.69 -17.57 14.10
CA PRO A 232 -3.26 -16.18 14.28
C PRO A 232 -2.91 -15.48 12.96
N LEU A 233 -2.38 -16.21 11.97
CA LEU A 233 -2.14 -15.71 10.62
C LEU A 233 -3.40 -15.11 9.98
N LEU A 234 -4.55 -15.80 10.04
CA LEU A 234 -5.80 -15.29 9.47
C LEU A 234 -6.28 -14.03 10.18
N THR A 235 -6.04 -13.91 11.50
CA THR A 235 -6.35 -12.69 12.26
C THR A 235 -5.48 -11.51 11.81
N GLN A 236 -4.19 -11.74 11.52
CA GLN A 236 -3.30 -10.72 10.97
C GLN A 236 -3.76 -10.25 9.58
N LEU A 237 -4.09 -11.20 8.70
CA LEU A 237 -4.60 -10.93 7.36
C LEU A 237 -5.94 -10.17 7.41
N ALA A 238 -6.82 -10.50 8.34
CA ALA A 238 -8.07 -9.78 8.58
C ALA A 238 -7.83 -8.30 8.92
N GLY A 239 -6.87 -8.02 9.83
CA GLY A 239 -6.51 -6.65 10.17
C GLY A 239 -5.99 -5.86 8.96
N LYS A 240 -5.14 -6.48 8.14
CA LYS A 240 -4.56 -5.81 6.96
C LYS A 240 -5.58 -5.57 5.85
N LEU A 241 -6.47 -6.53 5.59
CA LEU A 241 -7.56 -6.34 4.63
C LEU A 241 -8.56 -5.29 5.13
N ALA A 242 -8.91 -5.31 6.42
CA ALA A 242 -9.76 -4.29 7.02
C ALA A 242 -9.15 -2.88 6.87
N GLU A 243 -7.83 -2.73 7.04
CA GLU A 243 -7.11 -1.47 6.76
C GLU A 243 -7.31 -0.99 5.32
N SER A 244 -7.11 -1.85 4.34
CA SER A 244 -7.25 -1.48 2.93
C SER A 244 -8.68 -1.12 2.54
N LEU A 245 -9.66 -1.93 2.97
CA LEU A 245 -11.09 -1.65 2.75
C LEU A 245 -11.53 -0.35 3.45
N ASP A 246 -11.09 -0.13 4.68
CA ASP A 246 -11.37 1.10 5.43
C ASP A 246 -10.78 2.34 4.76
N ASN A 247 -9.59 2.24 4.15
CA ASN A 247 -8.99 3.33 3.38
C ASN A 247 -9.86 3.74 2.18
N HIS A 248 -10.47 2.77 1.47
CA HIS A 248 -11.40 3.07 0.37
C HIS A 248 -12.63 3.84 0.84
N ILE A 249 -13.26 3.39 1.93
CA ILE A 249 -14.40 4.11 2.52
C ILE A 249 -13.96 5.48 3.00
N GLY A 250 -12.76 5.55 3.58
CA GLY A 250 -12.21 6.78 4.09
C GLY A 250 -12.05 7.84 2.99
N MET A 251 -11.39 7.48 1.89
CA MET A 251 -11.21 8.40 0.76
C MET A 251 -12.54 8.89 0.21
N MET A 252 -13.57 8.04 0.10
CA MET A 252 -14.90 8.47 -0.31
C MET A 252 -15.49 9.46 0.69
N MET A 253 -15.49 9.15 1.99
CA MET A 253 -15.98 10.05 3.03
C MET A 253 -15.25 11.39 3.01
N SER A 254 -13.98 11.41 2.61
CA SER A 254 -13.17 12.62 2.56
C SER A 254 -13.76 13.73 1.68
N THR A 255 -14.42 13.33 0.58
CA THR A 255 -15.12 14.25 -0.32
C THR A 255 -16.36 14.88 0.32
N GLN A 256 -16.92 14.23 1.34
CA GLN A 256 -18.13 14.67 2.05
C GLN A 256 -17.81 15.45 3.33
N ILE A 257 -16.56 15.43 3.82
CA ILE A 257 -16.15 16.07 5.09
C ILE A 257 -16.47 17.56 5.11
N MET A 258 -16.37 18.26 3.98
CA MET A 258 -16.67 19.70 3.95
C MET A 258 -18.10 20.01 4.38
N ALA A 259 -19.02 19.04 4.33
CA ALA A 259 -20.40 19.15 4.82
C ALA A 259 -20.60 18.58 6.24
N HIS A 260 -19.65 17.81 6.79
CA HIS A 260 -19.81 17.05 8.03
C HIS A 260 -18.57 17.14 8.94
N PRO A 261 -18.57 18.01 9.97
CA PRO A 261 -17.41 18.18 10.85
C PRO A 261 -17.15 17.00 11.81
N ASN A 262 -18.06 16.02 11.89
CA ASN A 262 -17.91 14.84 12.75
C ASN A 262 -17.88 13.55 11.91
N HIS A 263 -16.67 13.03 11.71
CA HIS A 263 -16.40 11.83 10.93
C HIS A 263 -17.10 10.57 11.45
N ASP A 264 -17.08 10.35 12.76
CA ASP A 264 -17.67 9.14 13.34
C ASP A 264 -19.19 9.18 13.24
N ALA A 265 -19.80 10.36 13.39
CA ALA A 265 -21.23 10.52 13.18
C ALA A 265 -21.64 10.24 11.72
N LEU A 266 -20.86 10.74 10.75
CA LEU A 266 -21.07 10.41 9.34
C LEU A 266 -20.86 8.91 9.08
N ALA A 267 -19.80 8.31 9.62
CA ALA A 267 -19.54 6.88 9.48
C ALA A 267 -20.70 6.03 10.02
N LEU A 268 -21.20 6.34 11.22
CA LEU A 268 -22.35 5.65 11.82
C LEU A 268 -23.63 5.84 11.01
N GLN A 269 -23.85 7.04 10.45
CA GLN A 269 -24.99 7.31 9.57
C GLN A 269 -24.93 6.47 8.30
N LEU A 270 -23.77 6.41 7.64
CA LEU A 270 -23.58 5.63 6.42
C LEU A 270 -23.61 4.13 6.70
N ALA A 271 -23.06 3.69 7.83
CA ALA A 271 -23.09 2.31 8.28
C ALA A 271 -24.50 1.81 8.66
N ALA A 272 -25.47 2.70 8.89
CA ALA A 272 -26.84 2.30 9.17
C ALA A 272 -27.59 1.76 7.94
N ASP A 273 -27.14 2.13 6.73
CA ASP A 273 -27.67 1.61 5.46
C ASP A 273 -26.56 1.50 4.39
N PRO A 274 -25.67 0.49 4.50
CA PRO A 274 -24.60 0.27 3.53
C PRO A 274 -25.14 0.01 2.11
N VAL A 275 -26.35 -0.56 1.99
CA VAL A 275 -26.96 -0.84 0.69
C VAL A 275 -27.30 0.47 -0.03
N ALA A 276 -27.95 1.41 0.64
CA ALA A 276 -28.22 2.73 0.06
C ALA A 276 -26.92 3.48 -0.26
N LEU A 277 -25.90 3.37 0.61
CA LEU A 277 -24.58 3.95 0.36
C LEU A 277 -23.98 3.41 -0.95
N PHE A 278 -23.95 2.09 -1.14
CA PHE A 278 -23.39 1.48 -2.36
C PHE A 278 -24.23 1.74 -3.61
N ALA A 279 -25.56 1.82 -3.46
CA ALA A 279 -26.44 2.22 -4.57
C ALA A 279 -26.15 3.65 -5.03
N GLN A 280 -25.76 4.54 -4.12
CA GLN A 280 -25.36 5.91 -4.41
C GLN A 280 -23.90 6.02 -4.88
N ASN A 281 -23.04 5.06 -4.54
CA ASN A 281 -21.60 5.07 -4.82
C ASN A 281 -21.14 3.73 -5.43
N PRO A 282 -21.58 3.39 -6.66
CA PRO A 282 -21.34 2.06 -7.25
C PRO A 282 -19.86 1.74 -7.51
N SER A 283 -19.01 2.75 -7.72
CA SER A 283 -17.57 2.54 -7.88
C SER A 283 -16.86 2.22 -6.56
N MET A 284 -17.38 2.69 -5.42
CA MET A 284 -16.86 2.29 -4.12
C MET A 284 -17.15 0.82 -3.87
N LEU A 285 -18.37 0.36 -4.18
CA LEU A 285 -18.69 -1.07 -4.16
C LEU A 285 -17.71 -1.86 -5.04
N GLN A 286 -17.47 -1.40 -6.27
CA GLN A 286 -16.51 -2.02 -7.17
C GLN A 286 -15.07 -2.03 -6.59
N ALA A 287 -14.63 -0.94 -5.95
CA ALA A 287 -13.30 -0.86 -5.36
C ALA A 287 -13.12 -1.81 -4.18
N LEU A 288 -14.14 -1.91 -3.30
CA LEU A 288 -14.12 -2.86 -2.17
C LEU A 288 -14.11 -4.32 -2.66
N ASP A 289 -14.94 -4.64 -3.65
CA ASP A 289 -14.97 -5.97 -4.27
C ASP A 289 -13.63 -6.30 -4.96
N THR A 290 -13.07 -5.35 -5.70
CA THR A 290 -11.79 -5.54 -6.39
C THR A 290 -10.64 -5.76 -5.41
N GLU A 291 -10.53 -4.94 -4.35
CA GLU A 291 -9.52 -5.14 -3.30
C GLU A 291 -9.72 -6.47 -2.56
N MET A 292 -10.95 -6.84 -2.24
CA MET A 292 -11.27 -8.13 -1.59
C MET A 292 -10.81 -9.32 -2.45
N VAL A 293 -11.17 -9.34 -3.73
CA VAL A 293 -10.82 -10.41 -4.67
C VAL A 293 -9.31 -10.46 -4.90
N ALA A 294 -8.69 -9.31 -5.16
CA ALA A 294 -7.25 -9.20 -5.36
C ALA A 294 -6.48 -9.69 -4.14
N PHE A 295 -6.80 -9.18 -2.95
CA PHE A 295 -6.13 -9.55 -1.71
C PHE A 295 -6.23 -11.05 -1.44
N THR A 296 -7.42 -11.63 -1.56
CA THR A 296 -7.65 -13.07 -1.37
C THR A 296 -6.75 -13.89 -2.29
N ARG A 297 -6.78 -13.60 -3.59
CA ARG A 297 -5.97 -14.30 -4.59
C ARG A 297 -4.48 -14.17 -4.31
N ASN A 298 -4.00 -12.97 -3.98
CA ASN A 298 -2.57 -12.75 -3.77
C ASN A 298 -2.03 -13.54 -2.57
N ILE A 299 -2.82 -13.65 -1.49
CA ILE A 299 -2.47 -14.47 -0.34
C ILE A 299 -2.47 -15.96 -0.71
N ASP A 300 -3.49 -16.41 -1.45
CA ASP A 300 -3.58 -17.80 -1.90
C ASP A 300 -2.40 -18.18 -2.82
N ASP A 301 -2.10 -17.35 -3.83
CA ASP A 301 -0.99 -17.55 -4.76
C ASP A 301 0.35 -17.60 -3.99
N MET A 302 0.57 -16.66 -3.08
CA MET A 302 1.79 -16.60 -2.27
C MET A 302 1.94 -17.85 -1.39
N LEU A 303 0.90 -18.23 -0.63
CA LEU A 303 0.95 -19.40 0.24
C LEU A 303 1.14 -20.70 -0.56
N GLN A 304 0.50 -20.81 -1.72
CA GLN A 304 0.66 -21.95 -2.61
C GLN A 304 2.08 -22.05 -3.16
N ARG A 305 2.66 -20.93 -3.61
CA ARG A 305 4.04 -20.87 -4.11
C ARG A 305 5.03 -21.18 -3.01
N ALA A 306 4.89 -20.56 -1.84
CA ALA A 306 5.75 -20.82 -0.68
C ALA A 306 5.73 -22.30 -0.28
N GLN A 307 4.56 -22.94 -0.29
CA GLN A 307 4.43 -24.37 -0.01
C GLN A 307 5.07 -25.25 -1.10
N ALA A 308 4.90 -24.90 -2.38
CA ALA A 308 5.49 -25.64 -3.49
C ALA A 308 7.03 -25.54 -3.49
N ASP A 309 7.54 -24.38 -3.08
CA ASP A 309 8.95 -24.02 -3.16
C ASP A 309 9.68 -24.11 -1.82
N ILE A 310 9.04 -24.70 -0.79
CA ILE A 310 9.56 -24.69 0.59
C ILE A 310 10.99 -25.25 0.68
N ALA A 311 11.31 -26.31 -0.06
CA ALA A 311 12.66 -26.88 -0.08
C ALA A 311 13.70 -25.91 -0.67
N GLY A 312 13.32 -25.12 -1.67
CA GLY A 312 14.20 -24.08 -2.23
C GLY A 312 14.37 -22.91 -1.26
N ILE A 313 13.30 -22.52 -0.57
CA ILE A 313 13.34 -21.48 0.48
C ILE A 313 14.28 -21.92 1.61
N GLU A 314 14.13 -23.15 2.11
CA GLU A 314 14.96 -23.72 3.17
C GLU A 314 16.43 -23.78 2.77
N ASN A 315 16.73 -24.29 1.58
CA ASN A 315 18.11 -24.35 1.09
C ASN A 315 18.72 -22.96 0.89
N THR A 316 17.96 -22.02 0.36
CA THR A 316 18.46 -20.68 0.02
C THR A 316 18.63 -19.81 1.25
N PHE A 317 17.63 -19.75 2.13
CA PHE A 317 17.59 -18.78 3.23
C PHE A 317 18.03 -19.36 4.57
N PHE A 318 17.80 -20.66 4.79
CA PHE A 318 17.96 -21.33 6.09
C PHE A 318 19.00 -22.45 6.10
N ALA A 319 19.93 -22.46 5.13
CA ALA A 319 20.99 -23.46 5.01
C ALA A 319 20.49 -24.91 5.02
N GLY A 320 19.30 -25.13 4.44
CA GLY A 320 18.64 -26.44 4.35
C GLY A 320 17.91 -26.87 5.63
N ALA A 321 17.87 -26.03 6.67
CA ALA A 321 17.08 -26.30 7.86
C ALA A 321 15.59 -26.07 7.60
N ALA A 322 14.74 -26.91 8.20
CA ALA A 322 13.30 -26.84 8.03
C ALA A 322 12.75 -25.49 8.49
N ALA A 323 12.02 -24.77 7.64
CA ALA A 323 11.50 -23.44 7.94
C ALA A 323 10.37 -23.49 9.00
N GLY A 324 9.59 -24.58 8.97
CA GLY A 324 8.36 -24.71 9.75
C GLY A 324 7.19 -23.94 9.13
N ASP A 325 6.12 -23.79 9.90
CA ASP A 325 4.87 -23.15 9.48
C ASP A 325 5.07 -21.66 9.15
N VAL A 326 4.26 -21.10 8.25
CA VAL A 326 4.21 -19.66 8.00
C VAL A 326 3.38 -19.02 9.10
N THR A 327 4.04 -18.31 10.02
CA THR A 327 3.41 -17.79 11.24
C THR A 327 3.03 -16.32 11.17
N GLY A 328 3.46 -15.62 10.12
CA GLY A 328 3.13 -14.23 9.87
C GLY A 328 3.33 -13.83 8.41
N ILE A 329 2.47 -12.94 7.93
CA ILE A 329 2.56 -12.27 6.64
C ILE A 329 2.37 -10.78 6.87
N HIS A 330 3.38 -9.99 6.50
CA HIS A 330 3.26 -8.54 6.41
C HIS A 330 3.13 -8.14 4.94
N VAL A 331 1.93 -7.70 4.54
CA VAL A 331 1.71 -7.09 3.22
C VAL A 331 2.26 -5.67 3.25
N THR A 332 3.25 -5.38 2.40
CA THR A 332 3.92 -4.08 2.40
C THR A 332 3.03 -2.99 1.80
N GLY A 333 3.50 -1.75 1.86
CA GLY A 333 2.88 -0.61 1.17
C GLY A 333 3.26 -0.50 -0.31
N SER A 334 3.80 -1.56 -0.93
CA SER A 334 4.13 -1.52 -2.36
C SER A 334 2.87 -1.26 -3.17
N ASP A 335 3.01 -0.50 -4.25
CA ASP A 335 1.90 -0.25 -5.16
C ASP A 335 1.30 -1.55 -5.69
N PRO A 336 -0.03 -1.61 -5.92
CA PRO A 336 -0.66 -2.76 -6.54
C PRO A 336 -0.40 -2.80 -8.06
N HIS A 337 -0.16 -3.99 -8.59
CA HIS A 337 0.03 -4.29 -10.01
C HIS A 337 -0.49 -5.71 -10.32
N HIS A 338 -0.71 -6.08 -11.60
CA HIS A 338 -1.11 -7.46 -12.00
C HIS A 338 -2.39 -8.00 -11.31
N GLY A 339 -3.38 -7.15 -11.16
CA GLY A 339 -4.59 -7.35 -10.38
C GLY A 339 -4.35 -7.30 -8.86
N GLY A 340 -3.63 -6.29 -8.40
CA GLY A 340 -3.47 -5.98 -6.99
C GLY A 340 -2.32 -6.70 -6.28
N GLN A 341 -1.47 -7.45 -6.97
CA GLN A 341 -0.28 -8.10 -6.42
C GLN A 341 0.65 -7.08 -5.75
N ARG A 342 1.13 -7.45 -4.55
CA ARG A 342 1.99 -6.63 -3.68
C ARG A 342 3.12 -7.47 -3.12
N VAL A 343 4.21 -6.81 -2.77
CA VAL A 343 5.32 -7.43 -2.04
C VAL A 343 4.82 -7.83 -0.65
N MET A 344 5.24 -9.00 -0.18
CA MET A 344 4.88 -9.53 1.14
C MET A 344 6.14 -9.98 1.88
N ILE A 345 6.12 -9.91 3.20
CA ILE A 345 7.21 -10.40 4.05
C ILE A 345 6.66 -11.55 4.89
N MET A 346 7.21 -12.74 4.71
CA MET A 346 6.80 -13.97 5.39
C MET A 346 7.68 -14.24 6.60
N THR A 347 7.08 -14.66 7.70
CA THR A 347 7.77 -15.12 8.91
C THR A 347 7.53 -16.61 9.10
N PHE A 348 8.61 -17.38 9.26
CA PHE A 348 8.55 -18.83 9.46
C PHE A 348 8.75 -19.20 10.93
N ALA A 349 8.07 -20.25 11.41
CA ALA A 349 8.03 -20.64 12.82
C ALA A 349 9.41 -20.88 13.44
N ASN A 350 10.31 -21.52 12.68
CA ASN A 350 11.66 -21.83 13.17
C ASN A 350 12.65 -20.67 12.98
N PHE A 351 12.28 -19.66 12.19
CA PHE A 351 13.10 -18.50 11.84
C PHE A 351 12.33 -17.18 11.99
N PRO A 352 11.80 -16.87 13.19
CA PRO A 352 10.97 -15.69 13.40
C PRO A 352 11.71 -14.36 13.21
N ASN A 353 13.05 -14.38 13.24
CA ASN A 353 13.90 -13.19 13.08
C ASN A 353 14.54 -13.10 11.69
N ASP A 354 14.36 -14.12 10.84
CA ASP A 354 14.92 -14.17 9.49
C ASP A 354 13.78 -14.31 8.47
N PRO A 355 12.90 -13.29 8.34
CA PRO A 355 11.81 -13.36 7.40
C PRO A 355 12.29 -13.42 5.95
N VAL A 356 11.39 -13.77 5.04
CA VAL A 356 11.65 -13.85 3.60
C VAL A 356 10.69 -12.94 2.87
N VAL A 357 11.22 -12.11 1.97
CA VAL A 357 10.40 -11.22 1.13
C VAL A 357 9.92 -12.00 -0.09
N TYR A 358 8.62 -12.03 -0.31
CA TYR A 358 7.99 -12.52 -1.52
C TYR A 358 7.68 -11.34 -2.46
N LYS A 359 8.22 -11.38 -3.67
CA LYS A 359 7.93 -10.45 -4.75
C LYS A 359 7.15 -11.20 -5.84
N PRO A 360 5.86 -10.87 -6.08
CA PRO A 360 5.04 -11.52 -7.10
C PRO A 360 5.35 -11.00 -8.51
N ARG A 361 6.63 -10.98 -8.87
CA ARG A 361 7.14 -10.53 -10.16
C ARG A 361 8.47 -11.21 -10.46
N ASP A 362 8.88 -11.17 -11.72
CA ASP A 362 10.22 -11.61 -12.12
C ASP A 362 11.31 -10.83 -11.36
N CYS A 363 12.15 -11.55 -10.62
CA CYS A 363 13.30 -11.00 -9.88
C CYS A 363 14.65 -11.35 -10.53
N ARG A 364 14.66 -11.91 -11.75
CA ARG A 364 15.91 -12.28 -12.42
C ARG A 364 16.80 -11.07 -12.67
N VAL A 365 16.22 -9.93 -13.05
CA VAL A 365 16.99 -8.68 -13.25
C VAL A 365 17.67 -8.27 -11.95
N ASP A 366 16.93 -8.19 -10.84
CA ASP A 366 17.49 -7.83 -9.54
C ASP A 366 18.60 -8.79 -9.11
N ALA A 367 18.34 -10.10 -9.22
CA ALA A 367 19.28 -11.15 -8.85
C ALA A 367 20.55 -11.14 -9.72
N CYS A 368 20.43 -10.92 -11.03
CA CYS A 368 21.59 -10.85 -11.93
C CYS A 368 22.40 -9.57 -11.76
N ILE A 369 21.86 -8.50 -11.17
CA ILE A 369 22.63 -7.28 -10.89
C ILE A 369 23.26 -7.33 -9.50
N ALA A 370 22.50 -7.62 -8.45
CA ALA A 370 22.94 -7.49 -7.04
C ALA A 370 22.82 -8.78 -6.20
N GLY A 371 22.36 -9.88 -6.80
CA GLY A 371 22.18 -11.14 -6.09
C GLY A 371 23.50 -11.83 -5.72
N GLU A 372 23.46 -12.65 -4.67
CA GLU A 372 24.55 -13.55 -4.31
C GLU A 372 24.58 -14.76 -5.25
N GLY A 373 25.68 -14.93 -5.99
CA GLY A 373 25.86 -16.05 -6.90
C GLY A 373 25.85 -17.41 -6.20
N GLY A 374 25.19 -18.40 -6.83
CA GLY A 374 25.06 -19.76 -6.32
C GLY A 374 23.86 -19.98 -5.38
N ALA A 375 23.17 -18.93 -4.95
CA ALA A 375 21.97 -19.03 -4.13
C ALA A 375 20.69 -19.14 -4.99
N GLY A 376 19.76 -20.02 -4.62
CA GLY A 376 18.37 -20.04 -5.13
C GLY A 376 18.18 -19.99 -6.66
N GLY A 377 19.12 -20.59 -7.42
CA GLY A 377 19.07 -20.62 -8.88
C GLY A 377 19.71 -19.41 -9.58
N VAL A 378 20.40 -18.53 -8.83
CA VAL A 378 21.19 -17.43 -9.38
C VAL A 378 22.57 -17.95 -9.81
N PRO A 379 22.92 -17.95 -11.11
CA PRO A 379 24.20 -18.50 -11.58
C PRO A 379 25.39 -17.57 -11.26
N GLY A 380 25.13 -16.28 -11.05
CA GLY A 380 26.09 -15.24 -10.71
C GLY A 380 25.49 -13.86 -11.01
N SER A 381 26.05 -12.81 -10.41
CA SER A 381 25.61 -11.43 -10.63
C SER A 381 26.71 -10.49 -11.11
N VAL A 382 26.32 -9.32 -11.59
CA VAL A 382 27.26 -8.22 -11.90
C VAL A 382 28.04 -7.84 -10.65
N ALA A 383 27.39 -7.77 -9.49
CA ALA A 383 28.05 -7.51 -8.21
C ALA A 383 29.10 -8.57 -7.88
N ASP A 384 28.85 -9.87 -8.12
CA ASP A 384 29.86 -10.92 -7.89
C ASP A 384 31.10 -10.74 -8.76
N ILE A 385 30.91 -10.41 -10.04
CA ILE A 385 32.02 -10.17 -10.97
C ILE A 385 32.83 -8.95 -10.55
N VAL A 386 32.14 -7.86 -10.16
CA VAL A 386 32.80 -6.66 -9.64
C VAL A 386 33.54 -6.97 -8.34
N ASN A 387 32.95 -7.70 -7.41
CA ASN A 387 33.56 -8.12 -6.15
C ASN A 387 34.86 -8.88 -6.36
N ASN A 388 34.88 -9.80 -7.32
CA ASN A 388 36.10 -10.51 -7.71
C ASN A 388 37.17 -9.59 -8.31
N ALA A 389 36.77 -8.50 -8.96
CA ALA A 389 37.69 -7.54 -9.56
C ALA A 389 38.26 -6.54 -8.54
N VAL A 390 37.46 -6.07 -7.58
CA VAL A 390 37.86 -5.06 -6.56
C VAL A 390 38.49 -5.67 -5.30
N GLY A 391 38.36 -6.98 -5.09
CA GLY A 391 38.99 -7.71 -3.97
C GLY A 391 38.32 -7.44 -2.63
N ALA A 392 39.07 -6.97 -1.62
CA ALA A 392 38.55 -6.75 -0.26
C ALA A 392 37.44 -5.68 -0.19
N ASN A 393 37.33 -4.83 -1.22
CA ASN A 393 36.45 -3.68 -1.30
C ASN A 393 35.10 -4.03 -1.96
N THR A 394 34.46 -5.10 -1.50
CA THR A 394 33.25 -5.64 -2.14
C THR A 394 32.05 -4.73 -2.04
N ILE A 395 31.11 -4.89 -2.96
CA ILE A 395 29.72 -4.44 -2.93
C ILE A 395 28.89 -5.46 -2.15
N PRO A 396 27.95 -5.02 -1.30
CA PRO A 396 27.06 -5.95 -0.61
C PRO A 396 26.10 -6.66 -1.59
N THR A 397 25.99 -7.97 -1.45
CA THR A 397 25.02 -8.83 -2.16
C THR A 397 24.04 -9.46 -1.17
N TYR A 398 22.97 -10.05 -1.68
CA TYR A 398 21.99 -10.76 -0.86
C TYR A 398 21.27 -11.83 -1.67
N ARG A 399 20.64 -12.77 -0.96
CA ARG A 399 20.15 -14.01 -1.57
C ARG A 399 18.81 -13.82 -2.25
N TYR A 400 18.69 -14.45 -3.42
CA TYR A 400 17.46 -14.57 -4.18
C TYR A 400 17.17 -16.05 -4.41
N MET A 401 15.89 -16.39 -4.42
CA MET A 401 15.38 -17.62 -4.99
C MET A 401 14.37 -17.27 -6.08
N LEU A 402 14.67 -17.68 -7.30
CA LEU A 402 13.85 -17.42 -8.47
C LEU A 402 12.81 -18.54 -8.60
N GLY A 403 11.54 -18.17 -8.72
CA GLY A 403 10.42 -19.09 -8.84
C GLY A 403 9.58 -18.83 -10.09
N GLY A 404 8.78 -19.84 -10.46
CA GLY A 404 7.94 -19.79 -11.66
C GLY A 404 8.70 -19.92 -12.98
N LEU A 405 7.96 -20.16 -14.07
CA LEU A 405 8.44 -20.18 -15.46
C LEU A 405 7.28 -19.79 -16.40
N ASN A 406 7.59 -19.23 -17.57
CA ASN A 406 6.66 -19.03 -18.69
C ASN A 406 5.48 -18.09 -18.39
N GLY A 407 5.73 -16.92 -17.81
CA GLY A 407 4.71 -15.91 -17.56
C GLY A 407 4.04 -16.00 -16.18
N ASP A 408 4.56 -16.83 -15.28
CA ASP A 408 4.21 -16.84 -13.86
C ASP A 408 5.44 -16.65 -12.97
N GLU A 409 6.39 -15.81 -13.38
CA GLU A 409 7.62 -15.57 -12.65
C GLU A 409 7.39 -14.81 -11.33
N TYR A 410 8.06 -15.25 -10.27
CA TYR A 410 8.09 -14.60 -8.95
C TYR A 410 9.46 -14.81 -8.29
N GLY A 411 9.70 -14.13 -7.17
CA GLY A 411 10.93 -14.29 -6.39
C GLY A 411 10.69 -14.33 -4.89
N PHE A 412 11.47 -15.16 -4.21
CA PHE A 412 11.72 -15.02 -2.78
C PHE A 412 13.08 -14.35 -2.61
N VAL A 413 13.17 -13.41 -1.69
CA VAL A 413 14.34 -12.55 -1.49
C VAL A 413 14.66 -12.49 -0.01
N GLN A 414 15.95 -12.52 0.31
CA GLN A 414 16.41 -12.35 1.68
C GLN A 414 15.87 -11.03 2.25
N HIS A 415 15.22 -11.11 3.41
CA HIS A 415 14.91 -9.89 4.15
C HIS A 415 16.19 -9.33 4.74
N LEU A 416 16.49 -8.09 4.38
CA LEU A 416 17.60 -7.33 4.94
C LEU A 416 17.13 -6.64 6.23
N SER A 417 17.82 -6.90 7.34
CA SER A 417 17.50 -6.23 8.59
C SER A 417 17.76 -4.73 8.44
N HIS A 418 16.82 -3.91 8.91
CA HIS A 418 16.93 -2.47 8.83
C HIS A 418 16.60 -1.83 10.19
N GLN A 419 17.48 -2.04 11.15
CA GLN A 419 17.32 -1.58 12.53
C GLN A 419 18.11 -0.29 12.76
N ALA A 420 17.75 0.50 13.77
CA ALA A 420 18.44 1.75 14.09
C ALA A 420 19.97 1.59 14.24
N ALA A 421 20.44 0.45 14.73
CA ALA A 421 21.87 0.17 14.83
C ALA A 421 22.57 -0.03 13.46
N ASP A 422 21.83 -0.38 12.41
CA ASP A 422 22.37 -0.54 11.05
C ASP A 422 22.60 0.81 10.39
N PHE A 423 21.80 1.82 10.72
CA PHE A 423 21.83 3.12 10.07
C PHE A 423 22.14 4.28 11.02
N ASP A 424 22.53 4.04 12.27
CA ASP A 424 23.09 5.09 13.13
C ASP A 424 24.61 4.97 13.16
N CYS A 425 25.29 5.86 12.43
CA CYS A 425 26.75 5.93 12.48
C CYS A 425 27.25 6.82 13.63
N GLY A 426 26.37 7.40 14.44
CA GLY A 426 26.70 8.34 15.50
C GLY A 426 27.56 9.50 15.00
N ALA A 427 28.53 9.94 15.80
CA ALA A 427 29.54 10.93 15.39
C ALA A 427 30.72 10.31 14.63
N ASN A 428 30.60 9.09 14.10
CA ASN A 428 31.70 8.38 13.45
C ASN A 428 31.74 8.63 11.94
N ALA A 429 32.55 9.62 11.54
CA ALA A 429 32.67 10.03 10.16
C ALA A 429 33.26 8.94 9.24
N ALA A 430 34.06 8.02 9.80
CA ALA A 430 34.64 6.93 9.02
C ALA A 430 33.59 5.88 8.65
N LEU A 431 32.63 5.58 9.54
CA LEU A 431 31.52 4.67 9.22
C LEU A 431 30.62 5.28 8.14
N ALA A 432 30.26 6.56 8.26
CA ALA A 432 29.54 7.27 7.21
C ALA A 432 30.33 7.28 5.88
N GLY A 433 31.65 7.52 5.93
CA GLY A 433 32.51 7.46 4.76
C GLY A 433 32.48 6.10 4.06
N ASN A 434 32.58 5.00 4.81
CA ASN A 434 32.48 3.65 4.25
C ASN A 434 31.11 3.39 3.58
N TYR A 435 30.03 3.87 4.18
CA TYR A 435 28.69 3.81 3.57
C TYR A 435 28.67 4.51 2.21
N PHE A 436 29.17 5.74 2.12
CA PHE A 436 29.18 6.47 0.85
C PHE A 436 30.14 5.86 -0.18
N ARG A 437 31.25 5.26 0.26
CA ARG A 437 32.12 4.49 -0.63
C ARG A 437 31.42 3.27 -1.20
N ASP A 438 30.66 2.53 -0.40
CA ASP A 438 29.82 1.43 -0.87
C ASP A 438 28.70 1.90 -1.82
N MET A 439 28.09 3.06 -1.56
CA MET A 439 27.16 3.70 -2.51
C MET A 439 27.85 4.03 -3.83
N GLY A 440 29.08 4.54 -3.80
CA GLY A 440 29.88 4.82 -4.99
C GLY A 440 30.13 3.58 -5.86
N ARG A 441 30.47 2.45 -5.23
CA ARG A 441 30.67 1.17 -5.96
C ARG A 441 29.37 0.67 -6.58
N GLN A 442 28.27 0.75 -5.82
CA GLN A 442 26.94 0.40 -6.32
C GLN A 442 26.47 1.33 -7.45
N ALA A 443 26.83 2.61 -7.38
CA ALA A 443 26.56 3.58 -8.43
C ALA A 443 27.25 3.21 -9.74
N ALA A 444 28.48 2.70 -9.69
CA ALA A 444 29.14 2.17 -10.87
C ALA A 444 28.38 0.98 -11.46
N VAL A 445 27.95 0.01 -10.64
CA VAL A 445 27.14 -1.13 -11.10
C VAL A 445 25.81 -0.69 -11.73
N ALA A 446 25.08 0.20 -11.06
CA ALA A 446 23.83 0.77 -11.57
C ALA A 446 24.04 1.48 -12.91
N TYR A 447 25.10 2.30 -13.02
CA TYR A 447 25.44 3.03 -14.23
C TYR A 447 25.85 2.12 -15.40
N LEU A 448 26.57 1.02 -15.11
CA LEU A 448 26.96 0.02 -16.12
C LEU A 448 25.75 -0.75 -16.66
N CYS A 449 24.82 -1.10 -15.77
CA CYS A 449 23.62 -1.84 -16.12
C CYS A 449 22.47 -0.95 -16.58
N GLY A 450 22.65 0.37 -16.61
CA GLY A 450 21.60 1.32 -16.99
C GLY A 450 20.39 1.33 -16.04
N VAL A 451 20.61 1.07 -14.75
CA VAL A 451 19.53 1.11 -13.75
C VAL A 451 19.06 2.56 -13.58
N THR A 452 17.75 2.76 -13.63
CA THR A 452 17.09 4.04 -13.34
C THR A 452 16.08 3.89 -12.21
N ASP A 453 15.46 5.01 -11.84
CA ASP A 453 14.49 5.11 -10.76
C ASP A 453 15.04 4.67 -9.39
N LEU A 454 16.35 4.77 -9.19
CA LEU A 454 16.91 4.66 -7.86
C LEU A 454 16.51 5.87 -7.05
N HIS A 455 15.96 5.62 -5.88
CA HIS A 455 15.63 6.60 -4.87
C HIS A 455 15.97 6.00 -3.49
N GLN A 456 15.87 6.78 -2.41
CA GLN A 456 16.30 6.36 -1.08
C GLN A 456 15.55 5.08 -0.59
N GLY A 457 14.31 4.90 -1.03
CA GLY A 457 13.42 3.77 -0.80
C GLY A 457 13.97 2.48 -1.40
N ASN A 458 14.80 2.58 -2.44
CA ASN A 458 15.49 1.45 -3.05
C ASN A 458 16.82 1.10 -2.39
N PHE A 459 17.19 1.77 -1.29
CA PHE A 459 18.35 1.42 -0.50
C PHE A 459 17.93 0.95 0.89
N ILE A 460 18.37 -0.25 1.26
CA ILE A 460 18.20 -0.77 2.62
C ILE A 460 19.55 -0.81 3.28
N VAL A 461 19.69 -0.12 4.42
CA VAL A 461 20.92 -0.20 5.21
C VAL A 461 20.83 -1.42 6.13
N SER A 462 21.71 -2.40 5.93
CA SER A 462 21.77 -3.63 6.70
C SER A 462 23.21 -3.92 7.08
N GLY A 463 23.48 -4.15 8.37
CA GLY A 463 24.84 -4.36 8.85
C GLY A 463 25.79 -3.17 8.59
N GLY A 464 25.26 -1.95 8.57
CA GLY A 464 26.04 -0.73 8.27
C GLY A 464 26.34 -0.49 6.79
N ARG A 465 25.77 -1.30 5.88
CA ARG A 465 26.04 -1.24 4.44
C ARG A 465 24.77 -0.94 3.65
N PRO A 466 24.83 -0.13 2.58
CA PRO A 466 23.69 0.10 1.71
C PRO A 466 23.48 -1.09 0.76
N HIS A 467 22.27 -1.61 0.65
CA HIS A 467 21.91 -2.60 -0.35
C HIS A 467 20.90 -2.01 -1.33
N MET A 468 21.21 -1.99 -2.62
CA MET A 468 20.22 -1.67 -3.66
C MET A 468 19.14 -2.76 -3.76
N THR A 469 17.88 -2.36 -3.86
CA THR A 469 16.71 -3.20 -4.21
C THR A 469 15.97 -2.60 -5.41
N ASP A 470 15.02 -3.36 -5.97
CA ASP A 470 14.12 -2.95 -7.06
C ASP A 470 14.88 -2.43 -8.29
N LEU A 471 15.86 -3.24 -8.71
CA LEU A 471 16.75 -2.96 -9.83
C LEU A 471 16.14 -3.34 -11.19
N GLU A 472 14.84 -3.57 -11.20
CA GLU A 472 14.08 -4.10 -12.32
C GLU A 472 13.93 -3.13 -13.50
N ILE A 473 14.15 -1.83 -13.28
CA ILE A 473 14.19 -0.82 -14.35
C ILE A 473 15.64 -0.63 -14.82
N ALA A 474 16.18 -1.69 -15.42
CA ALA A 474 17.54 -1.74 -15.93
C ALA A 474 17.63 -1.48 -17.44
N PHE A 475 18.86 -1.31 -17.91
CA PHE A 475 19.25 -1.06 -19.29
C PHE A 475 18.58 0.17 -19.88
N SER A 476 18.21 1.16 -19.06
CA SER A 476 17.45 2.33 -19.44
C SER A 476 18.21 3.23 -20.41
N ARG A 477 17.48 3.80 -21.37
CA ARG A 477 18.05 4.74 -22.33
C ARG A 477 18.54 6.01 -21.64
N SER A 478 17.80 6.52 -20.65
CA SER A 478 18.19 7.71 -19.88
C SER A 478 19.60 7.62 -19.30
N VAL A 479 20.09 6.40 -19.01
CA VAL A 479 21.41 6.13 -18.44
C VAL A 479 22.43 5.67 -19.49
N LEU A 480 21.98 4.93 -20.51
CA LEU A 480 22.89 4.28 -21.46
C LEU A 480 23.09 5.03 -22.79
N ASP A 481 22.21 5.97 -23.15
CA ASP A 481 22.18 6.62 -24.47
C ASP A 481 23.55 7.20 -24.88
N ARG A 482 24.05 6.77 -26.04
CA ARG A 482 25.33 7.19 -26.63
C ARG A 482 25.17 8.30 -27.67
N THR A 483 23.94 8.66 -28.03
CA THR A 483 23.62 9.59 -29.13
C THR A 483 23.40 11.04 -28.68
N GLY A 484 23.41 11.30 -27.37
CA GLY A 484 23.12 12.61 -26.75
C GLY A 484 24.24 13.17 -25.86
N ALA A 485 23.85 13.94 -24.83
CA ALA A 485 24.77 14.41 -23.79
C ALA A 485 25.44 13.23 -23.06
N LEU A 486 26.64 13.45 -22.50
CA LEU A 486 27.35 12.41 -21.75
C LEU A 486 26.41 11.80 -20.70
N PRO A 487 26.20 10.48 -20.70
CA PRO A 487 25.29 9.83 -19.77
C PRO A 487 25.72 10.11 -18.33
N SER A 488 24.79 10.60 -17.51
CA SER A 488 25.04 11.04 -16.15
C SER A 488 24.72 9.93 -15.14
N VAL A 489 25.55 9.76 -14.12
CA VAL A 489 25.21 8.96 -12.93
C VAL A 489 23.90 9.44 -12.30
N GLY A 490 23.60 10.75 -12.35
CA GLY A 490 22.32 11.29 -11.87
C GLY A 490 21.10 10.74 -12.62
N ALA A 491 21.25 10.29 -13.87
CA ALA A 491 20.14 9.68 -14.61
C ALA A 491 19.71 8.33 -14.03
N THR A 492 20.52 7.72 -13.16
CA THR A 492 20.12 6.52 -12.40
C THR A 492 19.12 6.85 -11.29
N GLY A 493 19.02 8.14 -10.88
CA GLY A 493 18.28 8.61 -9.72
C GLY A 493 19.12 8.70 -8.43
N LEU A 494 20.40 8.30 -8.47
CA LEU A 494 21.29 8.33 -7.30
C LEU A 494 21.52 9.72 -6.71
N ASP A 495 21.45 10.78 -7.51
CA ASP A 495 21.45 12.15 -7.01
C ASP A 495 20.34 12.36 -5.99
N ARG A 496 19.11 11.92 -6.30
CA ARG A 496 17.97 11.96 -5.39
C ARG A 496 18.20 11.05 -4.19
N ALA A 497 18.66 9.82 -4.39
CA ALA A 497 18.92 8.87 -3.31
C ALA A 497 19.99 9.35 -2.31
N LEU A 498 20.92 10.21 -2.74
CA LEU A 498 22.07 10.65 -1.95
C LEU A 498 21.96 12.08 -1.42
N THR A 499 20.99 12.87 -1.89
CA THR A 499 20.81 14.29 -1.50
C THR A 499 19.41 14.62 -0.97
N SER A 500 18.36 13.97 -1.48
CA SER A 500 16.99 14.23 -1.06
C SER A 500 16.58 13.31 0.08
N VAL A 501 15.90 13.86 1.08
CA VAL A 501 15.19 13.08 2.11
C VAL A 501 13.71 12.87 1.78
N ASP A 502 13.22 13.54 0.73
CA ASP A 502 11.79 13.60 0.41
C ASP A 502 11.52 12.78 -0.85
N GLU A 503 11.06 11.55 -0.64
CA GLU A 503 10.26 10.82 -1.63
C GLU A 503 8.79 11.22 -1.55
N ASN A 504 8.39 11.85 -0.45
CA ASN A 504 7.03 12.25 -0.20
C ASN A 504 6.73 13.62 -0.81
N GLU A 505 7.27 13.99 -1.98
CA GLU A 505 6.65 15.09 -2.75
C GLU A 505 5.23 14.71 -3.17
N PHE A 506 4.92 13.41 -3.21
CA PHE A 506 3.56 12.93 -3.27
C PHE A 506 2.95 12.74 -1.88
N ARG A 507 2.28 13.80 -1.41
CA ARG A 507 1.50 13.77 -0.17
C ARG A 507 0.03 13.83 -0.53
N LEU A 508 -0.70 12.76 -0.20
CA LEU A 508 -2.15 12.85 -0.11
C LEU A 508 -2.51 14.05 0.79
N PRO A 509 -3.53 14.86 0.47
CA PRO A 509 -3.92 15.96 1.34
C PRO A 509 -4.30 15.49 2.77
N PHE A 510 -4.59 14.19 2.93
CA PHE A 510 -4.93 13.54 4.18
C PHE A 510 -4.30 12.14 4.27
N MET A 511 -3.88 11.73 5.47
CA MET A 511 -3.64 10.33 5.80
C MET A 511 -4.71 9.83 6.77
N VAL A 512 -5.01 8.53 6.74
CA VAL A 512 -5.75 7.89 7.83
C VAL A 512 -4.74 7.61 8.95
N GLY A 513 -4.72 8.46 9.97
CA GLY A 513 -3.88 8.29 11.15
C GLY A 513 -4.32 7.10 12.01
N GLY A 514 -3.49 6.73 12.98
CA GLY A 514 -3.81 5.69 13.96
C GLY A 514 -5.17 5.96 14.63
N GLY A 515 -6.07 4.98 14.60
CA GLY A 515 -7.46 5.10 15.06
C GLY A 515 -8.46 5.58 14.00
N GLY A 516 -8.05 5.65 12.73
CA GLY A 516 -8.97 5.89 11.61
C GLY A 516 -9.36 7.34 11.39
N ALA A 517 -8.72 8.29 12.09
CA ALA A 517 -8.93 9.71 11.92
C ALA A 517 -8.19 10.22 10.67
N PHE A 518 -8.82 11.12 9.92
CA PHE A 518 -8.13 11.80 8.82
C PHE A 518 -7.25 12.88 9.41
N VAL A 519 -5.96 12.77 9.18
CA VAL A 519 -4.98 13.75 9.57
C VAL A 519 -4.60 14.53 8.30
N PRO A 520 -4.95 15.83 8.21
CA PRO A 520 -4.44 16.68 7.15
C PRO A 520 -2.91 16.62 7.14
N GLN A 521 -2.31 16.22 6.03
CA GLN A 521 -0.90 15.83 6.01
C GLN A 521 0.06 17.02 6.13
N HIS A 522 -0.45 18.26 6.01
CA HIS A 522 0.32 19.50 6.27
C HIS A 522 0.94 19.55 7.68
N ASN A 523 0.46 18.70 8.61
CA ASN A 523 0.94 18.63 9.98
C ASN A 523 1.90 17.45 10.26
N VAL A 524 2.21 16.60 9.27
CA VAL A 524 3.15 15.49 9.46
C VAL A 524 4.53 15.95 8.98
N ALA A 525 5.45 16.11 9.93
CA ALA A 525 6.85 16.38 9.61
C ALA A 525 7.33 15.33 8.59
N PRO A 526 8.16 15.71 7.59
CA PRO A 526 8.77 14.74 6.68
C PRO A 526 9.29 13.56 7.51
N SER A 527 8.74 12.37 7.28
CA SER A 527 9.31 11.18 7.91
C SER A 527 10.68 11.03 7.26
N ALA A 528 11.74 11.34 7.99
CA ALA A 528 13.07 10.90 7.60
C ALA A 528 12.95 9.39 7.36
N THR A 529 13.16 8.97 6.12
CA THR A 529 13.19 7.55 5.81
C THR A 529 14.33 6.96 6.64
N ALA A 530 14.09 5.78 7.22
CA ALA A 530 15.11 5.08 8.01
C ALA A 530 16.31 4.65 7.14
N ASN A 531 16.18 4.77 5.81
CA ASN A 531 17.14 4.32 4.81
C ASN A 531 18.42 5.18 4.73
N PHE A 532 18.50 6.31 5.45
CA PHE A 532 19.74 7.07 5.59
C PHE A 532 20.57 6.59 6.77
N VAL A 533 21.89 6.53 6.57
CA VAL A 533 22.79 6.56 7.71
C VAL A 533 22.68 7.93 8.40
N ASN A 534 22.38 7.93 9.69
CA ASN A 534 22.33 9.11 10.52
C ASN A 534 23.72 9.40 11.06
N PHE A 535 24.25 10.58 10.74
CA PHE A 535 25.49 11.13 11.26
C PHE A 535 25.18 12.29 12.20
N ASN A 536 25.63 12.23 13.44
CA ASN A 536 25.29 13.19 14.50
C ASN A 536 23.77 13.40 14.70
N GLY A 537 22.97 12.34 14.54
CA GLY A 537 21.51 12.41 14.71
C GLY A 537 20.74 13.04 13.55
N HIS A 538 21.42 13.29 12.42
CA HIS A 538 20.82 13.79 11.18
C HIS A 538 21.14 12.87 10.01
N PRO A 539 20.25 12.72 9.01
CA PRO A 539 20.56 11.99 7.80
C PRO A 539 21.85 12.50 7.16
N ALA A 540 22.81 11.62 6.90
CA ALA A 540 24.02 11.94 6.18
C ALA A 540 23.70 12.08 4.69
N ARG A 541 24.07 13.21 4.08
CA ARG A 541 23.73 13.53 2.69
C ARG A 541 24.92 14.15 1.98
N LEU A 542 24.99 14.01 0.67
CA LEU A 542 26.08 14.60 -0.11
C LEU A 542 25.98 16.13 -0.22
N ASP A 543 24.79 16.70 -0.06
CA ASP A 543 24.56 18.14 0.00
C ASP A 543 24.73 18.73 1.43
N ASP A 544 25.19 17.93 2.40
CA ASP A 544 25.46 18.41 3.74
C ASP A 544 26.59 19.47 3.73
N PRO A 545 26.37 20.67 4.31
CA PRO A 545 27.34 21.76 4.21
C PRO A 545 28.65 21.52 4.97
N ILE A 546 28.69 20.55 5.90
CA ILE A 546 29.86 20.28 6.75
C ILE A 546 30.61 19.03 6.23
N HIS A 547 29.87 17.96 5.96
CA HIS A 547 30.42 16.64 5.66
C HIS A 547 30.17 16.19 4.22
N GLY A 548 29.27 16.85 3.48
CA GLY A 548 28.87 16.45 2.13
C GLY A 548 30.05 16.33 1.16
N ALA A 549 31.01 17.25 1.23
CA ALA A 549 32.23 17.18 0.41
C ALA A 549 33.09 15.95 0.71
N ALA A 550 33.18 15.53 1.98
CA ALA A 550 33.92 14.33 2.36
C ALA A 550 33.18 13.05 1.93
N PHE A 551 31.85 13.04 2.09
CA PHE A 551 31.01 11.94 1.62
C PHE A 551 31.03 11.79 0.10
N GLN A 552 31.01 12.90 -0.63
CA GLN A 552 31.17 12.93 -2.09
C GLN A 552 32.53 12.38 -2.51
N ALA A 553 33.61 12.69 -1.78
CA ALA A 553 34.94 12.16 -2.06
C ALA A 553 35.01 10.63 -1.84
N GLU A 554 34.38 10.10 -0.80
CA GLU A 554 34.30 8.65 -0.59
C GLU A 554 33.43 7.96 -1.65
N ALA A 555 32.29 8.55 -2.02
CA ALA A 555 31.46 8.04 -3.10
C ALA A 555 32.19 8.05 -4.45
N GLN A 556 32.93 9.10 -4.76
CA GLN A 556 33.81 9.14 -5.94
C GLN A 556 34.86 8.04 -5.87
N THR A 557 35.51 7.86 -4.72
CA THR A 557 36.54 6.83 -4.54
C THR A 557 35.98 5.43 -4.80
N GLY A 558 34.81 5.11 -4.26
CA GLY A 558 34.15 3.83 -4.50
C GLY A 558 33.77 3.60 -5.97
N PHE A 559 33.28 4.65 -6.65
CA PHE A 559 32.96 4.59 -8.07
C PHE A 559 34.22 4.34 -8.92
N ASP A 560 35.30 5.06 -8.61
CA ASP A 560 36.59 4.94 -9.30
C ASP A 560 37.19 3.55 -9.14
N GLU A 561 37.11 2.95 -7.95
CA GLU A 561 37.61 1.59 -7.69
C GLU A 561 36.99 0.55 -8.62
N VAL A 562 35.69 0.63 -8.87
CA VAL A 562 34.99 -0.30 -9.77
C VAL A 562 35.45 -0.07 -11.21
N LEU A 563 35.50 1.18 -11.68
CA LEU A 563 35.88 1.48 -13.06
C LEU A 563 37.35 1.13 -13.33
N ASP A 564 38.26 1.42 -12.39
CA ASP A 564 39.67 1.08 -12.53
C ASP A 564 39.88 -0.43 -12.50
N ALA A 565 39.17 -1.15 -11.62
CA ALA A 565 39.21 -2.61 -11.58
C ALA A 565 38.74 -3.22 -12.90
N LEU A 566 37.63 -2.74 -13.47
CA LEU A 566 37.13 -3.23 -14.76
C LEU A 566 38.04 -2.84 -15.93
N ALA A 567 38.62 -1.64 -15.94
CA ALA A 567 39.57 -1.23 -16.97
C ALA A 567 40.84 -2.11 -16.98
N ALA A 568 41.32 -2.51 -15.80
CA ALA A 568 42.55 -3.27 -15.63
C ALA A 568 42.40 -4.81 -15.79
N ASN A 569 41.19 -5.37 -15.75
CA ASN A 569 40.96 -6.79 -15.46
C ASN A 569 40.27 -7.56 -16.61
N PRO A 570 40.58 -8.86 -16.86
CA PRO A 570 39.80 -9.75 -17.73
C PRO A 570 38.32 -9.94 -17.32
N ALA A 571 37.89 -9.44 -16.15
CA ALA A 571 36.50 -9.44 -15.69
C ALA A 571 35.50 -8.88 -16.72
N ASN A 572 35.92 -8.00 -17.64
CA ASN A 572 35.06 -7.53 -18.73
C ASN A 572 34.53 -8.69 -19.59
N GLY A 573 35.34 -9.70 -19.87
CA GLY A 573 34.90 -10.87 -20.62
C GLY A 573 33.85 -11.68 -19.87
N GLN A 574 34.00 -11.80 -18.54
CA GLN A 574 33.00 -12.44 -17.68
C GLN A 574 31.71 -11.63 -17.62
N LEU A 575 31.81 -10.30 -17.48
CA LEU A 575 30.66 -9.41 -17.43
C LEU A 575 29.89 -9.41 -18.76
N THR A 576 30.58 -9.30 -19.90
CA THR A 576 29.99 -9.45 -21.23
C THR A 576 29.29 -10.80 -21.38
N THR A 577 29.92 -11.89 -20.92
CA THR A 577 29.33 -13.23 -20.98
C THR A 577 28.09 -13.34 -20.12
N LEU A 578 28.12 -12.81 -18.89
CA LEU A 578 26.98 -12.79 -17.97
C LEU A 578 25.82 -12.01 -18.60
N LEU A 579 26.08 -10.80 -19.08
CA LEU A 579 25.06 -9.94 -19.69
C LEU A 579 24.42 -10.61 -20.91
N HIS A 580 25.23 -11.16 -21.81
CA HIS A 580 24.73 -11.83 -23.00
C HIS A 580 23.90 -13.08 -22.66
N ASN A 581 24.38 -13.92 -21.75
CA ASN A 581 23.77 -15.22 -21.45
C ASN A 581 22.52 -15.12 -20.57
N HIS A 582 22.45 -14.13 -19.69
CA HIS A 582 21.38 -14.04 -18.70
C HIS A 582 20.38 -12.93 -18.98
N PHE A 583 20.74 -11.87 -19.70
CA PHE A 583 19.80 -10.80 -20.03
C PHE A 583 19.28 -10.86 -21.46
N GLY A 584 19.93 -11.61 -22.38
CA GLY A 584 19.44 -11.79 -23.73
C GLY A 584 18.03 -12.39 -23.77
N GLY A 585 17.06 -11.66 -24.35
CA GLY A 585 15.66 -12.08 -24.42
C GLY A 585 14.86 -11.89 -23.12
N MET A 586 15.46 -11.31 -22.08
CA MET A 586 14.78 -11.06 -20.80
C MET A 586 13.83 -9.87 -20.91
N ASN A 587 12.69 -9.97 -20.22
CA ASN A 587 11.78 -8.86 -20.03
C ASN A 587 12.24 -8.02 -18.83
N VAL A 588 12.51 -6.73 -19.06
CA VAL A 588 12.94 -5.77 -18.03
C VAL A 588 11.85 -4.73 -17.85
N ARG A 589 11.58 -4.31 -16.60
CA ARG A 589 10.55 -3.32 -16.30
C ARG A 589 10.85 -2.04 -17.10
N TYR A 590 9.81 -1.50 -17.71
CA TYR A 590 9.85 -0.27 -18.48
C TYR A 590 8.79 0.67 -17.92
N HIS A 591 9.15 1.93 -17.74
CA HIS A 591 8.30 2.89 -17.05
C HIS A 591 7.98 4.07 -17.96
N PRO A 592 7.07 3.88 -18.93
CA PRO A 592 6.70 4.94 -19.84
C PRO A 592 5.93 6.05 -19.11
N ILE A 593 5.22 5.75 -18.03
CA ILE A 593 4.43 6.73 -17.25
C ILE A 593 4.95 6.70 -15.82
N THR A 594 5.36 7.85 -15.28
CA THR A 594 5.92 7.92 -13.92
C THR A 594 4.93 7.40 -12.88
N THR A 595 5.41 6.68 -11.85
CA THR A 595 4.57 6.14 -10.77
C THR A 595 3.73 7.24 -10.14
N LEU A 596 4.31 8.42 -9.96
CA LEU A 596 3.61 9.60 -9.45
C LEU A 596 2.33 9.93 -10.25
N SER A 597 2.43 10.02 -11.58
CA SER A 597 1.28 10.32 -12.43
C SER A 597 0.22 9.21 -12.37
N GLN A 598 0.65 7.96 -12.23
CA GLN A 598 -0.25 6.82 -12.08
C GLN A 598 -0.99 6.83 -10.74
N LEU A 599 -0.28 7.10 -9.63
CA LEU A 599 -0.87 7.20 -8.30
C LEU A 599 -1.84 8.38 -8.19
N GLN A 600 -1.48 9.55 -8.73
CA GLN A 600 -2.39 10.70 -8.86
C GLN A 600 -3.68 10.33 -9.58
N THR A 601 -3.55 9.55 -10.64
CA THR A 601 -4.70 9.10 -11.44
C THR A 601 -5.59 8.16 -10.63
N LEU A 602 -5.00 7.19 -9.91
CA LEU A 602 -5.74 6.29 -9.02
C LEU A 602 -6.45 7.04 -7.90
N GLU A 603 -5.83 8.08 -7.34
CA GLU A 603 -6.42 8.92 -6.30
C GLU A 603 -7.59 9.75 -6.82
N VAL A 604 -7.43 10.43 -7.96
CA VAL A 604 -8.52 11.17 -8.60
C VAL A 604 -9.69 10.23 -8.86
N ARG A 605 -9.44 9.00 -9.30
CA ARG A 605 -10.47 7.98 -9.46
C ARG A 605 -11.16 7.62 -8.13
N LYS A 606 -10.38 7.39 -7.07
CA LYS A 606 -10.90 7.09 -5.72
C LYS A 606 -11.78 8.21 -5.18
N LEU A 607 -11.44 9.47 -5.48
CA LEU A 607 -12.20 10.66 -5.08
C LEU A 607 -13.42 10.92 -5.97
N ASN A 608 -13.36 10.59 -7.26
CA ASN A 608 -14.44 10.84 -8.22
C ASN A 608 -15.17 9.55 -8.56
N SER A 609 -15.77 8.96 -7.52
CA SER A 609 -16.45 7.68 -7.59
C SER A 609 -17.57 7.64 -8.64
N ASP A 610 -18.16 8.78 -8.99
CA ASP A 610 -19.25 8.85 -9.96
C ASP A 610 -18.78 8.92 -11.43
N LEU A 611 -17.48 9.10 -11.66
CA LEU A 611 -16.92 9.12 -13.00
C LEU A 611 -16.63 7.70 -13.47
N ALA A 612 -17.07 7.41 -14.69
CA ALA A 612 -16.63 6.20 -15.39
C ALA A 612 -15.08 6.17 -15.46
N PRO A 613 -14.44 5.00 -15.37
CA PRO A 613 -12.97 4.90 -15.29
C PRO A 613 -12.24 5.64 -16.42
N ASP A 614 -12.80 5.68 -17.62
CA ASP A 614 -12.29 6.41 -18.78
C ASP A 614 -12.33 7.94 -18.60
N ARG A 615 -13.30 8.47 -17.84
CA ARG A 615 -13.49 9.91 -17.58
C ARG A 615 -12.73 10.43 -16.38
N ALA A 616 -12.47 9.60 -15.36
CA ALA A 616 -11.68 10.01 -14.21
C ALA A 616 -10.22 10.33 -14.58
N VAL A 617 -9.73 9.72 -15.66
CA VAL A 617 -8.36 9.87 -16.18
C VAL A 617 -8.31 10.90 -17.32
N ALA A 618 -9.17 11.91 -17.33
CA ALA A 618 -9.24 12.90 -18.44
C ALA A 618 -8.01 13.84 -18.53
N GLY A 619 -7.06 13.74 -17.62
CA GLY A 619 -5.74 14.37 -17.76
C GLY A 619 -4.87 13.62 -18.77
N ASN A 620 -4.03 14.36 -19.50
CA ASN A 620 -2.97 13.74 -20.29
C ASN A 620 -1.98 13.13 -19.31
N LEU A 621 -1.87 11.80 -19.26
CA LEU A 621 -0.68 11.17 -18.69
C LEU A 621 0.50 11.67 -19.53
N THR A 622 1.64 11.91 -18.90
CA THR A 622 2.84 12.29 -19.65
C THR A 622 3.71 11.05 -19.74
N VAL A 623 3.92 10.56 -20.96
CA VAL A 623 4.88 9.48 -21.22
C VAL A 623 6.29 10.08 -21.21
N GLY A 624 7.09 9.63 -20.24
CA GLY A 624 8.52 9.87 -20.16
C GLY A 624 9.31 8.82 -20.97
N ASP A 625 10.59 9.10 -21.22
CA ASP A 625 11.55 8.15 -21.81
C ASP A 625 11.15 7.58 -23.19
N VAL A 626 10.54 8.42 -24.03
CA VAL A 626 10.33 8.15 -25.46
C VAL A 626 11.21 9.10 -26.26
N ASP A 627 11.82 8.58 -27.34
CA ASP A 627 12.60 9.39 -28.26
C ASP A 627 11.68 10.46 -28.89
N GLN A 628 11.95 11.72 -28.57
CA GLN A 628 11.15 12.87 -29.00
C GLN A 628 11.06 13.01 -30.54
N ARG A 629 11.89 12.27 -31.29
CA ARG A 629 11.84 12.20 -32.75
C ARG A 629 10.63 11.42 -33.28
N TYR A 630 9.97 10.60 -32.47
CA TYR A 630 8.71 9.93 -32.85
C TYR A 630 7.50 10.78 -32.46
N ALA A 631 6.40 10.61 -33.19
CA ALA A 631 5.15 11.33 -32.94
C ALA A 631 4.58 10.92 -31.57
N LEU A 632 4.98 11.64 -30.52
CA LEU A 632 4.63 11.41 -29.11
C LEU A 632 3.12 11.19 -28.90
N GLY A 633 2.26 11.81 -29.72
CA GLY A 633 0.81 11.71 -29.58
C GLY A 633 0.23 10.30 -29.76
N ASP A 634 0.69 9.51 -30.75
CA ASP A 634 0.15 8.16 -30.99
C ASP A 634 0.67 7.16 -29.95
N VAL A 635 1.96 7.25 -29.63
CA VAL A 635 2.60 6.42 -28.60
C VAL A 635 1.98 6.67 -27.22
N GLN A 636 1.79 7.94 -26.87
CA GLN A 636 1.10 8.36 -25.64
C GLN A 636 -0.29 7.74 -25.56
N HIS A 637 -1.08 7.87 -26.63
CA HIS A 637 -2.45 7.39 -26.65
C HIS A 637 -2.56 5.88 -26.40
N ARG A 638 -1.59 5.10 -26.89
CA ARG A 638 -1.55 3.65 -26.70
C ARG A 638 -1.19 3.25 -25.28
N PHE A 639 -0.16 3.84 -24.69
CA PHE A 639 0.17 3.60 -23.28
C PHE A 639 -0.98 4.02 -22.37
N ASP A 640 -1.63 5.15 -22.66
CA ASP A 640 -2.79 5.63 -21.91
C ASP A 640 -3.97 4.67 -21.99
N ALA A 641 -4.29 4.18 -23.20
CA ALA A 641 -5.42 3.26 -23.41
C ALA A 641 -5.25 1.97 -22.61
N VAL A 642 -4.01 1.48 -22.54
CA VAL A 642 -3.66 0.26 -21.83
C VAL A 642 -3.62 0.51 -20.31
N ALA A 643 -2.93 1.55 -19.85
CA ALA A 643 -2.84 1.89 -18.43
C ALA A 643 -4.22 2.17 -17.78
N ARG A 644 -5.18 2.72 -18.55
CA ARG A 644 -6.57 2.90 -18.10
C ARG A 644 -7.25 1.59 -17.68
N GLN A 645 -6.84 0.45 -18.23
CA GLN A 645 -7.38 -0.86 -17.83
C GLN A 645 -6.94 -1.24 -16.41
N ASP A 646 -5.67 -1.01 -16.07
CA ASP A 646 -5.14 -1.23 -14.72
C ASP A 646 -5.74 -0.22 -13.74
N PHE A 647 -5.82 1.05 -14.14
CA PHE A 647 -6.44 2.07 -13.31
C PHE A 647 -7.89 1.75 -13.03
N ALA A 648 -8.61 1.05 -13.92
CA ALA A 648 -9.99 0.62 -13.72
C ALA A 648 -10.14 -0.53 -12.71
N ILE A 649 -9.06 -1.23 -12.36
CA ILE A 649 -9.04 -2.22 -11.27
C ILE A 649 -8.24 -1.76 -10.04
N GLY A 650 -7.73 -0.52 -10.06
CA GLY A 650 -7.04 0.06 -8.91
C GLY A 650 -5.53 -0.19 -8.88
N ASP A 651 -4.98 -0.64 -10.00
CA ASP A 651 -3.56 -0.97 -10.16
C ASP A 651 -2.76 0.15 -10.82
N VAL A 652 -1.46 0.16 -10.56
CA VAL A 652 -0.47 0.87 -11.35
C VAL A 652 -0.12 0.02 -12.56
N ALA A 653 -0.06 0.64 -13.73
CA ALA A 653 0.26 -0.03 -14.97
C ALA A 653 1.71 -0.52 -15.00
N TYR A 654 1.87 -1.78 -15.39
CA TYR A 654 3.15 -2.47 -15.41
C TYR A 654 3.54 -2.82 -16.84
N PHE A 655 4.68 -2.29 -17.28
CA PHE A 655 5.22 -2.57 -18.60
C PHE A 655 6.59 -3.21 -18.48
N THR A 656 6.91 -4.09 -19.44
CA THR A 656 8.27 -4.58 -19.64
C THR A 656 8.67 -4.43 -21.10
N ARG A 657 9.96 -4.47 -21.37
CA ARG A 657 10.50 -4.60 -22.73
C ARG A 657 11.45 -5.77 -22.80
N GLN A 658 11.48 -6.44 -23.94
CA GLN A 658 12.40 -7.55 -24.15
C GLN A 658 13.78 -7.04 -24.61
N LEU A 659 14.85 -7.54 -23.99
CA LEU A 659 16.21 -7.21 -24.39
C LEU A 659 16.69 -8.03 -25.60
N GLY A 660 17.48 -7.42 -26.48
CA GLY A 660 18.35 -8.12 -27.43
C GLY A 660 17.75 -8.55 -28.78
N ASN A 661 16.42 -8.58 -29.02
CA ASN A 661 15.93 -8.85 -30.38
C ASN A 661 14.49 -8.43 -30.76
N ALA A 662 13.80 -7.63 -29.94
CA ALA A 662 12.54 -7.02 -30.35
C ALA A 662 12.31 -5.75 -29.55
N GLN A 663 11.93 -4.66 -30.20
CA GLN A 663 11.47 -3.42 -29.56
C GLN A 663 10.06 -3.57 -28.96
N ASP A 664 9.65 -4.80 -28.65
CA ASP A 664 8.34 -5.08 -28.13
C ASP A 664 8.27 -4.62 -26.68
N VAL A 665 7.28 -3.79 -26.40
CA VAL A 665 6.87 -3.46 -25.04
C VAL A 665 5.65 -4.33 -24.74
N PHE A 666 5.69 -4.98 -23.61
CA PHE A 666 4.61 -5.80 -23.08
C PHE A 666 3.94 -5.02 -21.96
N HIS A 667 2.62 -5.01 -21.99
CA HIS A 667 1.80 -4.66 -20.84
C HIS A 667 1.44 -5.95 -20.12
N HIS A 668 1.59 -5.96 -18.80
CA HIS A 668 1.20 -7.09 -17.98
C HIS A 668 -0.08 -6.74 -17.26
N ASP A 669 -1.16 -7.38 -17.67
CA ASP A 669 -2.45 -7.29 -16.99
C ASP A 669 -2.72 -8.59 -16.21
N ARG A 670 -3.93 -8.70 -15.65
CA ARG A 670 -4.37 -9.91 -14.94
C ARG A 670 -4.41 -11.18 -15.80
N ASN A 671 -4.38 -11.07 -17.13
CA ASN A 671 -4.42 -12.18 -18.08
C ASN A 671 -3.03 -12.53 -18.62
N GLY A 672 -1.97 -11.85 -18.17
CA GLY A 672 -0.59 -12.06 -18.55
C GLY A 672 -0.02 -10.93 -19.42
N ALA A 673 1.09 -11.23 -20.09
CA ALA A 673 1.78 -10.27 -20.95
C ALA A 673 1.11 -10.14 -22.32
N ALA A 674 0.68 -8.94 -22.69
CA ALA A 674 0.20 -8.59 -24.02
C ALA A 674 1.16 -7.60 -24.69
N VAL A 675 1.50 -7.84 -25.96
CA VAL A 675 2.31 -6.90 -26.75
C VAL A 675 1.51 -5.60 -26.94
N VAL A 676 2.12 -4.46 -26.61
CA VAL A 676 1.58 -3.14 -26.94
C VAL A 676 1.79 -2.93 -28.45
N PRO A 677 0.72 -2.86 -29.27
CA PRO A 677 0.87 -2.89 -30.72
C PRO A 677 1.69 -1.72 -31.28
N ASP A 678 2.51 -2.03 -32.29
CA ASP A 678 3.20 -1.06 -33.15
C ASP A 678 4.10 -0.03 -32.40
N VAL A 679 4.58 -0.38 -31.20
CA VAL A 679 5.62 0.39 -30.48
C VAL A 679 7.04 0.01 -30.89
N GLY A 680 7.20 -1.09 -31.65
CA GLY A 680 8.49 -1.66 -32.04
C GLY A 680 9.34 -0.80 -32.97
N HIS A 681 8.86 0.38 -33.38
CA HIS A 681 9.64 1.38 -34.10
C HIS A 681 10.01 2.60 -33.23
N VAL A 682 9.41 2.72 -32.04
CA VAL A 682 9.47 3.91 -31.19
C VAL A 682 10.78 3.98 -30.38
N PHE A 683 11.41 2.84 -30.11
CA PHE A 683 12.52 2.82 -29.17
C PHE A 683 13.88 2.91 -29.87
N GLY A 684 14.08 2.29 -31.03
CA GLY A 684 15.36 2.35 -31.76
C GLY A 684 16.57 1.94 -30.92
N TYR A 685 16.35 1.32 -29.77
CA TYR A 685 17.24 1.35 -28.63
C TYR A 685 17.41 -0.07 -28.11
N ASP A 686 18.66 -0.55 -28.16
CA ASP A 686 19.07 -1.83 -27.62
C ASP A 686 19.87 -1.58 -26.34
N GLY A 687 19.16 -1.54 -25.20
CA GLY A 687 19.81 -1.25 -23.93
C GLY A 687 20.85 -2.30 -23.51
N LEU A 688 20.67 -3.56 -23.92
CA LEU A 688 21.68 -4.59 -23.69
C LEU A 688 22.92 -4.32 -24.56
N GLY A 689 22.72 -4.04 -25.85
CA GLY A 689 23.80 -3.65 -26.77
C GLY A 689 24.58 -2.43 -26.29
N ASP A 690 23.90 -1.40 -25.79
CA ASP A 690 24.54 -0.19 -25.27
C ASP A 690 25.32 -0.45 -23.96
N ALA A 691 24.79 -1.29 -23.06
CA ALA A 691 25.52 -1.71 -21.86
C ALA A 691 26.79 -2.51 -22.23
N LEU A 692 26.68 -3.44 -23.17
CA LEU A 692 27.81 -4.23 -23.68
C LEU A 692 28.86 -3.32 -24.34
N ALA A 693 28.43 -2.36 -25.17
CA ALA A 693 29.32 -1.40 -25.80
C ALA A 693 30.02 -0.50 -24.78
N ARG A 694 29.32 -0.09 -23.72
CA ARG A 694 29.90 0.68 -22.61
C ARG A 694 30.98 -0.10 -21.87
N ILE A 695 30.73 -1.38 -21.58
CA ILE A 695 31.74 -2.26 -20.95
C ILE A 695 32.96 -2.43 -21.85
N ALA A 696 32.76 -2.59 -23.16
CA ALA A 696 33.85 -2.63 -24.12
C ALA A 696 34.63 -1.30 -24.17
N ASP A 697 33.95 -0.15 -24.08
CA ASP A 697 34.58 1.18 -24.07
C ASP A 697 35.44 1.40 -22.81
N ILE A 698 35.05 0.88 -21.64
CA ILE A 698 35.86 0.98 -20.40
C ILE A 698 37.24 0.35 -20.60
N HIS A 699 37.31 -0.76 -21.33
CA HIS A 699 38.58 -1.41 -21.62
C HIS A 699 39.40 -0.69 -22.70
N ASN A 700 38.73 -0.23 -23.76
CA ASN A 700 39.40 0.21 -24.98
C ASN A 700 39.59 1.73 -25.07
N ASN A 701 38.88 2.50 -24.24
CA ASN A 701 38.84 3.95 -24.34
C ASN A 701 39.01 4.63 -22.96
N PRO A 702 40.24 4.97 -22.57
CA PRO A 702 40.51 5.69 -21.33
C PRO A 702 39.76 7.02 -21.19
N ALA A 703 39.43 7.69 -22.30
CA ALA A 703 38.66 8.93 -22.27
C ALA A 703 37.21 8.67 -21.82
N THR A 704 36.62 7.52 -22.17
CA THR A 704 35.30 7.10 -21.67
C THR A 704 35.34 6.91 -20.16
N VAL A 705 36.35 6.21 -19.63
CA VAL A 705 36.52 6.03 -18.18
C VAL A 705 36.62 7.38 -17.48
N LEU A 706 37.44 8.30 -17.99
CA LEU A 706 37.58 9.64 -17.42
C LEU A 706 36.24 10.42 -17.43
N ALA A 707 35.47 10.32 -18.51
CA ALA A 707 34.17 10.96 -18.61
C ALA A 707 33.15 10.37 -17.62
N MET A 708 33.14 9.05 -17.45
CA MET A 708 32.29 8.37 -16.46
C MET A 708 32.65 8.82 -15.03
N LYS A 709 33.94 8.86 -14.68
CA LYS A 709 34.41 9.34 -13.38
C LYS A 709 34.00 10.80 -13.14
N ALA A 710 34.14 11.65 -14.15
CA ALA A 710 33.71 13.05 -14.07
C ALA A 710 32.20 13.20 -13.84
N SER A 711 31.38 12.27 -14.35
CA SER A 711 29.95 12.29 -14.09
C SER A 711 29.62 12.08 -12.61
N MET A 712 30.34 11.20 -11.91
CA MET A 712 30.14 10.99 -10.48
C MET A 712 30.55 12.24 -9.68
N ALA A 713 31.62 12.91 -10.09
CA ALA A 713 32.13 14.10 -9.42
C ALA A 713 31.14 15.28 -9.47
N ASN A 714 30.29 15.31 -10.50
CA ASN A 714 29.28 16.36 -10.73
C ASN A 714 27.90 16.00 -10.16
N LEU A 715 27.77 14.95 -9.34
CA LEU A 715 26.46 14.49 -8.86
C LEU A 715 25.73 15.55 -7.99
N VAL A 716 26.47 16.42 -7.31
CA VAL A 716 25.94 17.49 -6.42
C VAL A 716 26.34 18.90 -6.91
N GLY A 717 26.67 19.02 -8.21
CA GLY A 717 27.25 20.22 -8.82
C GLY A 717 26.25 21.21 -9.42
#